data_AF-A0A3D2W8K3-F1
#
_entry.id   AF-A0A3D2W8K3-F1
#
_cell.length_a   1.000
_cell.length_b   1.000
_cell.length_c   1.000
_cell.angle_alpha   90.00
_cell.angle_beta   90.00
_cell.angle_gamma   90.00
#
_symmetry.space_group_name_H-M   'P 1'
#
loop_
_entity.id
_entity.type
_entity.pdbx_description
1 polymer ?
#
loop_
_entity_poly.entity_id
_entity_poly.type
_entity_poly.pdbx_seq_one_letter_code
_entity_poly.pdbx_strand_id
1 'polypeptide(L)'
;MNIEQMTEQLQSFIMAALTKAQEKHHSELTAEHVLAAMLEDDALSGIWERTGVSAKEMLQIVNRYLDTLPSVQEGSEPVLSRGLSQAYQNALELMKQLKDTYMSSAVLLAGIMKTETPAVKEIRNKTGLDANKVLQAEKERRGGVTMDEKTNESQLDALEKYGHDLVKDVRDGKIDPVIGRDEEIRRVIEILSRKTKNNPVLIGEPGVGKTAIVEGLAWRIMNGDVPLGLKDKRLIELDMGALIAGAKYRGEYEERLKGVLKQVQEADGGIILFIDEIHNLVGAGKTEGSMDAANLLKPMLARGELKCIGATTFDEYRKYIEKDRALERRFQKIMVQEPSVEDTISILRGLKDRFESHHGVQIKDEAIIAAAVLSNRYITDRFLPDKAIDLIDEACAAIRVEMDSMPAELDELARKIMTLQIEETSLKDETDYKAQERLEEIRKELADLNEQKAVRFSQWESEKKKMDAVKDSKELLEKAKLDLTQAQNDADYEKAAKLKYDTIPTLEKQIAAADTEDETRMIRQVVDEDMIASIVSRWTHIEVSRLMSTERQKILHLPEVLRQRVMGQDNALKLVSDAIMRSKANIQDENRPLGSFLFLGPTGVGKTEVAKALAQQLFDDENKIVRIDMSEYMEKFSVSRLIGAPPGYVGYEEGGQLTEAVRRSPYSIVLLDEIEKAHPDVFNILLQILDDGRITDSKGVTVDFKNTII
;
A
#
# COMPACT_ATOMS: atom_id res chain seq x y z
N MET A 1 32.50 -30.02 -19.35
CA MET A 1 32.22 -28.66 -19.84
C MET A 1 33.21 -27.70 -19.18
N ASN A 2 33.60 -26.60 -19.83
CA ASN A 2 34.44 -25.60 -19.18
C ASN A 2 33.57 -24.59 -18.40
N ILE A 3 33.55 -24.73 -17.08
CA ILE A 3 32.74 -23.89 -16.16
C ILE A 3 33.22 -22.43 -16.20
N GLU A 4 34.52 -22.19 -16.38
CA GLU A 4 35.07 -20.84 -16.37
C GLU A 4 34.59 -19.99 -17.56
N GLN A 5 34.13 -20.63 -18.64
CA GLN A 5 33.58 -19.98 -19.84
C GLN A 5 32.06 -19.82 -19.79
N MET A 6 31.42 -20.01 -18.64
CA MET A 6 29.97 -19.87 -18.47
C MET A 6 29.65 -18.60 -17.68
N THR A 7 28.52 -17.97 -17.99
CA THR A 7 27.90 -16.95 -17.12
C THR A 7 27.53 -17.57 -15.77
N GLU A 8 27.41 -16.76 -14.73
CA GLU A 8 27.02 -17.25 -13.39
C GLU A 8 25.61 -17.88 -13.40
N GLN A 9 24.70 -17.30 -14.18
CA GLN A 9 23.35 -17.86 -14.39
C GLN A 9 23.40 -19.25 -15.05
N LEU A 10 24.26 -19.44 -16.05
CA LEU A 10 24.40 -20.76 -16.66
C LEU A 10 25.01 -21.77 -15.68
N GLN A 11 25.98 -21.34 -14.86
CA GLN A 11 26.58 -22.20 -13.84
C GLN A 11 25.53 -22.65 -12.81
N SER A 12 24.63 -21.77 -12.37
CA SER A 12 23.55 -22.13 -11.45
C SER A 12 22.59 -23.16 -12.08
N PHE A 13 22.26 -23.03 -13.37
CA PHE A 13 21.45 -24.03 -14.07
C PHE A 13 22.12 -25.39 -14.19
N ILE A 14 23.42 -25.43 -14.47
CA ILE A 14 24.15 -26.71 -14.53
C ILE A 14 24.21 -27.36 -13.14
N MET A 15 24.40 -26.59 -12.08
CA MET A 15 24.36 -27.11 -10.71
C MET A 15 22.97 -27.66 -10.36
N ALA A 16 21.89 -26.92 -10.65
CA ALA A 16 20.52 -27.37 -10.42
C ALA A 16 20.19 -28.64 -11.23
N ALA A 17 20.65 -28.72 -12.48
CA ALA A 17 20.49 -29.91 -13.31
C ALA A 17 21.25 -31.12 -12.75
N LEU A 18 22.44 -30.91 -12.18
CA LEU A 18 23.21 -31.97 -11.51
C LEU A 18 22.49 -32.48 -10.27
N THR A 19 21.96 -31.58 -9.43
CA THR A 19 21.16 -31.94 -8.25
C THR A 19 19.93 -32.76 -8.67
N LYS A 20 19.21 -32.36 -9.72
CA LYS A 20 18.08 -33.14 -10.26
C LYS A 20 18.47 -34.53 -10.73
N ALA A 21 19.60 -34.68 -11.41
CA ALA A 21 20.09 -35.99 -11.83
C ALA A 21 20.41 -36.87 -10.62
N GLN A 22 20.98 -36.30 -9.55
CA GLN A 22 21.27 -37.00 -8.30
C GLN A 22 19.98 -37.41 -7.56
N GLU A 23 19.00 -36.51 -7.43
CA GLU A 23 17.71 -36.77 -6.78
C GLU A 23 16.90 -37.86 -7.47
N LYS A 24 16.92 -37.89 -8.82
CA LYS A 24 16.29 -38.96 -9.61
C LYS A 24 17.18 -40.20 -9.77
N HIS A 25 18.36 -40.20 -9.16
CA HIS A 25 19.34 -41.29 -9.23
C HIS A 25 19.73 -41.67 -10.67
N HIS A 26 19.80 -40.70 -11.58
CA HIS A 26 20.24 -40.94 -12.95
C HIS A 26 21.77 -40.98 -13.03
N SER A 27 22.32 -41.97 -13.76
CA SER A 27 23.77 -42.12 -13.94
C SER A 27 24.40 -41.08 -14.87
N GLU A 28 23.59 -40.41 -15.68
CA GLU A 28 24.04 -39.42 -16.65
C GLU A 28 23.33 -38.07 -16.46
N LEU A 29 24.09 -36.98 -16.59
CA LEU A 29 23.55 -35.64 -16.77
C LEU A 29 23.16 -35.46 -18.25
N THR A 30 21.86 -35.36 -18.50
CA THR A 30 21.29 -35.23 -19.85
C THR A 30 20.85 -33.82 -20.19
N ALA A 31 20.56 -33.54 -21.47
CA ALA A 31 20.06 -32.25 -21.91
C ALA A 31 18.68 -31.94 -21.30
N GLU A 32 17.88 -32.97 -21.05
CA GLU A 32 16.58 -32.89 -20.39
C GLU A 32 16.70 -32.39 -18.94
N HIS A 33 17.77 -32.75 -18.21
CA HIS A 33 18.00 -32.22 -16.86
C HIS A 33 18.27 -30.72 -16.89
N VAL A 34 19.09 -30.28 -17.84
CA VAL A 34 19.43 -28.86 -18.03
C VAL A 34 18.20 -28.07 -18.49
N LEU A 35 17.41 -28.63 -19.42
CA LEU A 35 16.14 -28.03 -19.83
C LEU A 35 15.16 -27.92 -18.67
N ALA A 36 15.03 -28.95 -17.83
CA ALA A 36 14.16 -28.90 -16.66
C ALA A 36 14.59 -27.78 -15.70
N ALA A 37 15.89 -27.67 -15.40
CA ALA A 37 16.42 -26.59 -14.57
C ALA A 37 16.18 -25.20 -15.18
N MET A 38 16.31 -25.05 -16.50
CA MET A 38 16.04 -23.78 -17.21
C MET A 38 14.56 -23.42 -17.28
N LEU A 39 13.65 -24.41 -17.29
CA LEU A 39 12.21 -24.21 -17.42
C LEU A 39 11.49 -23.98 -16.09
N GLU A 40 12.14 -24.35 -14.98
CA GLU A 40 11.62 -24.14 -13.62
C GLU A 40 12.02 -22.77 -13.04
N ASP A 41 12.96 -22.07 -13.67
CA ASP A 41 13.48 -20.78 -13.22
C ASP A 41 13.04 -19.64 -14.15
N ASP A 42 12.81 -18.47 -13.57
CA ASP A 42 12.27 -17.32 -14.29
C ASP A 42 13.33 -16.54 -15.10
N ALA A 43 14.62 -16.87 -15.02
CA ALA A 43 15.65 -16.09 -15.70
C ALA A 43 15.57 -16.12 -17.23
N LEU A 44 14.89 -17.11 -17.81
CA LEU A 44 14.63 -17.22 -19.27
C LEU A 44 13.17 -16.90 -19.66
N SER A 45 12.35 -16.39 -18.72
CA SER A 45 10.96 -15.95 -18.97
C SER A 45 10.84 -15.04 -20.20
N GLY A 46 11.74 -14.05 -20.33
CA GLY A 46 11.77 -13.14 -21.47
C GLY A 46 11.97 -13.83 -22.83
N ILE A 47 12.58 -15.03 -22.88
CA ILE A 47 12.67 -15.82 -24.12
C ILE A 47 11.33 -16.53 -24.41
N TRP A 48 10.70 -17.07 -23.38
CA TRP A 48 9.42 -17.77 -23.51
C TRP A 48 8.32 -16.84 -24.01
N GLU A 49 8.26 -15.62 -23.48
CA GLU A 49 7.31 -14.59 -23.90
C GLU A 49 7.52 -14.17 -25.35
N ARG A 50 8.76 -13.85 -25.75
CA ARG A 50 9.09 -13.43 -27.12
C ARG A 50 8.87 -14.53 -28.16
N THR A 51 9.02 -15.79 -27.76
CA THR A 51 8.75 -16.94 -28.64
C THR A 51 7.29 -17.38 -28.65
N GLY A 52 6.48 -16.90 -27.69
CA GLY A 52 5.08 -17.28 -27.53
C GLY A 52 4.89 -18.72 -27.04
N VAL A 53 5.86 -19.29 -26.33
CA VAL A 53 5.86 -20.70 -25.93
C VAL A 53 5.62 -20.84 -24.43
N SER A 54 4.77 -21.79 -24.03
CA SER A 54 4.51 -22.11 -22.63
C SER A 54 5.65 -22.93 -22.00
N ALA A 55 6.40 -22.32 -21.06
CA ALA A 55 7.42 -23.00 -20.29
C ALA A 55 6.86 -24.19 -19.49
N LYS A 56 5.63 -24.06 -18.96
CA LYS A 56 4.94 -25.09 -18.20
C LYS A 56 4.62 -26.33 -19.06
N GLU A 57 4.19 -26.13 -20.31
CA GLU A 57 3.95 -27.25 -21.24
C GLU A 57 5.26 -27.95 -21.63
N MET A 58 6.32 -27.18 -21.88
CA MET A 58 7.64 -27.74 -22.15
C MET A 58 8.17 -28.55 -20.97
N LEU A 59 8.01 -28.05 -19.75
CA LEU A 59 8.46 -28.72 -18.52
C LEU A 59 7.73 -30.06 -18.33
N GLN A 60 6.43 -30.13 -18.61
CA GLN A 60 5.67 -31.40 -18.57
C GLN A 60 6.22 -32.44 -19.56
N ILE A 61 6.60 -32.02 -20.76
CA ILE A 61 7.22 -32.91 -21.76
C ILE A 61 8.57 -33.40 -21.24
N VAL A 62 9.43 -32.48 -20.78
CA VAL A 62 10.78 -32.80 -20.28
C VAL A 62 10.71 -33.75 -19.08
N ASN A 63 9.85 -33.48 -18.11
CA ASN A 63 9.70 -34.33 -16.92
C ASN A 63 9.25 -35.74 -17.27
N ARG A 64 8.34 -35.90 -18.23
CA ARG A 64 7.92 -37.22 -18.72
C ARG A 64 9.11 -38.03 -19.27
N TYR A 65 10.01 -37.39 -20.02
CA TYR A 65 11.21 -38.06 -20.53
C TYR A 65 12.22 -38.35 -19.42
N LEU A 66 12.39 -37.45 -18.45
CA LEU A 66 13.22 -37.70 -17.28
C LEU A 66 12.74 -38.93 -16.50
N ASP A 67 11.43 -39.11 -16.34
CA ASP A 67 10.87 -40.26 -15.61
C ASP A 67 11.05 -41.60 -16.35
N THR A 68 11.40 -41.58 -17.64
CA THR A 68 11.72 -42.80 -18.40
C THR A 68 13.20 -43.20 -18.35
N LEU A 69 14.06 -42.37 -17.77
CA LEU A 69 15.49 -42.67 -17.69
C LEU A 69 15.78 -43.76 -16.64
N PRO A 70 16.80 -44.60 -16.86
CA PRO A 70 17.20 -45.60 -15.87
C PRO A 70 17.74 -44.96 -14.59
N SER A 71 17.25 -45.41 -13.43
CA SER A 71 17.76 -45.04 -12.11
C SER A 71 18.76 -46.07 -11.57
N VAL A 72 19.80 -45.62 -10.88
CA VAL A 72 20.86 -46.47 -10.28
C VAL A 72 20.80 -46.39 -8.76
N GLN A 73 20.77 -47.54 -8.07
CA GLN A 73 20.62 -47.60 -6.59
C GLN A 73 21.85 -47.13 -5.80
N GLU A 74 23.05 -47.16 -6.40
CA GLU A 74 24.29 -46.61 -5.83
C GLU A 74 25.03 -45.82 -6.92
N GLY A 75 25.11 -44.50 -6.76
CA GLY A 75 25.55 -43.58 -7.82
C GLY A 75 26.83 -42.84 -7.47
N SER A 76 27.83 -42.97 -8.34
CA SER A 76 28.92 -42.01 -8.48
C SER A 76 28.39 -40.68 -9.07
N GLU A 77 29.22 -39.64 -9.13
CA GLU A 77 28.81 -38.37 -9.75
C GLU A 77 28.30 -38.58 -11.19
N PRO A 78 27.13 -38.03 -11.57
CA PRO A 78 26.56 -38.21 -12.91
C PRO A 78 27.51 -37.77 -14.02
N VAL A 79 27.71 -38.63 -15.02
CA VAL A 79 28.59 -38.33 -16.15
C VAL A 79 27.82 -37.58 -17.24
N LEU A 80 28.48 -36.69 -17.99
CA LEU A 80 27.85 -35.99 -19.11
C LEU A 80 27.38 -36.98 -20.19
N SER A 81 26.09 -36.95 -20.51
CA SER A 81 25.56 -37.73 -21.64
C SER A 81 26.13 -37.26 -22.98
N ARG A 82 26.08 -38.14 -23.99
CA ARG A 82 26.47 -37.78 -25.36
C ARG A 82 25.61 -36.64 -25.94
N GLY A 83 24.30 -36.65 -25.65
CA GLY A 83 23.37 -35.63 -26.13
C GLY A 83 23.71 -34.24 -25.58
N LEU A 84 23.97 -34.15 -24.27
CA LEU A 84 24.37 -32.89 -23.63
C LEU A 84 25.76 -32.43 -24.08
N SER A 85 26.70 -33.36 -24.29
CA SER A 85 28.03 -33.05 -24.84
C SER A 85 27.94 -32.43 -26.23
N GLN A 86 27.06 -32.97 -27.10
CA GLN A 86 26.77 -32.41 -28.43
C GLN A 86 26.12 -31.02 -28.32
N ALA A 87 25.14 -30.85 -27.43
CA ALA A 87 24.48 -29.56 -27.19
C ALA A 87 25.48 -28.47 -26.77
N TYR A 88 26.41 -28.81 -25.87
CA TYR A 88 27.46 -27.90 -25.42
C TYR A 88 28.43 -27.52 -26.55
N GLN A 89 28.81 -28.46 -27.41
CA GLN A 89 29.63 -28.14 -28.59
C GLN A 89 28.90 -27.21 -29.56
N ASN A 90 27.62 -27.46 -29.84
CA ASN A 90 26.79 -26.57 -30.66
C ASN A 90 26.70 -25.16 -30.04
N ALA A 91 26.57 -25.07 -28.72
CA ALA A 91 26.53 -23.82 -27.99
C ALA A 91 27.87 -23.05 -28.07
N LEU A 92 29.01 -23.75 -28.01
CA LEU A 92 30.33 -23.12 -28.20
C LEU A 92 30.51 -22.52 -29.60
N GLU A 93 29.96 -23.14 -30.63
CA GLU A 93 29.96 -22.58 -31.98
C GLU A 93 29.10 -21.32 -32.08
N LEU A 94 27.90 -21.34 -31.49
CA LEU A 94 26.99 -20.21 -31.43
C LEU A 94 27.58 -19.02 -30.64
N MET A 95 28.19 -19.30 -29.49
CA MET A 95 28.89 -18.31 -28.66
C MET A 95 29.98 -17.59 -29.47
N LYS A 96 30.79 -18.33 -30.25
CA LYS A 96 31.81 -17.75 -31.13
C LYS A 96 31.20 -16.91 -32.26
N GLN A 97 30.06 -17.31 -32.81
CA GLN A 97 29.36 -16.52 -33.84
C GLN A 97 28.83 -15.19 -33.28
N LEU A 98 28.34 -15.20 -32.04
CA LEU A 98 27.88 -14.01 -31.32
C LEU A 98 29.04 -13.14 -30.79
N LYS A 99 30.29 -13.64 -30.87
CA LYS A 99 31.50 -13.00 -30.35
C LYS A 99 31.47 -12.77 -28.84
N ASP A 100 30.79 -13.65 -28.11
CA ASP A 100 30.71 -13.61 -26.65
C ASP A 100 31.96 -14.24 -26.01
N THR A 101 32.38 -13.69 -24.86
CA THR A 101 33.48 -14.22 -24.04
C THR A 101 33.02 -15.31 -23.07
N TYR A 102 31.76 -15.23 -22.61
CA TYR A 102 31.10 -16.21 -21.75
C TYR A 102 29.82 -16.78 -22.41
N MET A 103 29.59 -18.08 -22.25
CA MET A 103 28.39 -18.76 -22.73
C MET A 103 27.20 -18.44 -21.82
N SER A 104 26.18 -17.77 -22.37
CA SER A 104 24.90 -17.55 -21.70
C SER A 104 23.98 -18.77 -21.74
N SER A 105 23.04 -18.84 -20.82
CA SER A 105 22.02 -19.89 -20.71
C SER A 105 21.19 -20.01 -21.98
N ALA A 106 20.80 -18.89 -22.59
CA ALA A 106 20.07 -18.84 -23.86
C ALA A 106 20.83 -19.49 -25.04
N VAL A 107 22.16 -19.35 -25.06
CA VAL A 107 23.01 -19.94 -26.11
C VAL A 107 23.15 -21.44 -25.90
N LEU A 108 23.25 -21.90 -24.65
CA LEU A 108 23.20 -23.33 -24.36
C LEU A 108 21.83 -23.92 -24.73
N LEU A 109 20.74 -23.23 -24.40
CA LEU A 109 19.39 -23.61 -24.81
C LEU A 109 19.28 -23.75 -26.34
N ALA A 110 19.78 -22.78 -27.11
CA ALA A 110 19.83 -22.89 -28.57
C ALA A 110 20.68 -24.09 -29.04
N GLY A 111 21.79 -24.38 -28.35
CA GLY A 111 22.61 -25.56 -28.58
C GLY A 111 21.87 -26.88 -28.32
N ILE A 112 21.06 -26.94 -27.26
CA ILE A 112 20.18 -28.07 -26.94
C ILE A 112 19.10 -28.23 -28.02
N MET A 113 18.47 -27.14 -28.45
CA MET A 113 17.44 -27.16 -29.49
C MET A 113 17.95 -27.59 -30.87
N LYS A 114 19.27 -27.55 -31.11
CA LYS A 114 19.92 -28.13 -32.30
C LYS A 114 20.11 -29.65 -32.22
N THR A 115 19.96 -30.26 -31.04
CA THR A 115 20.07 -31.71 -30.90
C THR A 115 18.81 -32.42 -31.38
N GLU A 116 18.93 -33.72 -31.61
CA GLU A 116 17.86 -34.58 -32.13
C GLU A 116 17.36 -35.57 -31.06
N THR A 117 17.45 -35.20 -29.77
CA THR A 117 16.93 -36.04 -28.69
C THR A 117 15.40 -36.14 -28.75
N PRO A 118 14.78 -37.23 -28.27
CA PRO A 118 13.33 -37.41 -28.34
C PRO A 118 12.54 -36.27 -27.70
N ALA A 119 12.99 -35.75 -26.55
CA ALA A 119 12.35 -34.64 -25.87
C ALA A 119 12.36 -33.35 -26.70
N VAL A 120 13.52 -33.00 -27.27
CA VAL A 120 13.67 -31.80 -28.11
C VAL A 120 12.83 -31.91 -29.39
N LYS A 121 12.70 -33.11 -29.97
CA LYS A 121 11.81 -33.36 -31.11
C LYS A 121 10.35 -33.14 -30.77
N GLU A 122 9.88 -33.66 -29.63
CA GLU A 122 8.49 -33.45 -29.20
C GLU A 122 8.21 -31.97 -28.94
N ILE A 123 9.12 -31.26 -28.25
CA ILE A 123 9.00 -29.82 -28.01
C ILE A 123 8.91 -29.07 -29.34
N ARG A 124 9.87 -29.30 -30.26
CA ARG A 124 9.90 -28.64 -31.57
C ARG A 124 8.61 -28.88 -32.37
N ASN A 125 8.06 -30.09 -32.34
CA ASN A 125 6.84 -30.42 -33.07
C ASN A 125 5.58 -29.79 -32.45
N LYS A 126 5.51 -29.66 -31.12
CA LYS A 126 4.34 -29.11 -30.42
C LYS A 126 4.33 -27.59 -30.35
N THR A 127 5.48 -26.98 -30.06
CA THR A 127 5.59 -25.54 -29.81
C THR A 127 6.16 -24.77 -31.00
N GLY A 128 6.77 -25.47 -31.96
CA GLY A 128 7.49 -24.84 -33.05
C GLY A 128 8.76 -24.10 -32.60
N LEU A 129 9.25 -24.34 -31.38
CA LEU A 129 10.49 -23.75 -30.87
C LEU A 129 11.70 -24.44 -31.51
N ASP A 130 12.55 -23.67 -32.16
CA ASP A 130 13.83 -24.14 -32.72
C ASP A 130 14.99 -23.24 -32.28
N ALA A 131 16.21 -23.63 -32.61
CA ALA A 131 17.40 -22.88 -32.23
C ALA A 131 17.43 -21.46 -32.82
N ASN A 132 16.83 -21.23 -33.99
CA ASN A 132 16.83 -19.91 -34.64
C ASN A 132 15.88 -18.95 -33.93
N LYS A 133 14.69 -19.43 -33.52
CA LYS A 133 13.75 -18.65 -32.72
C LYS A 133 14.32 -18.28 -31.37
N VAL A 134 15.00 -19.23 -30.69
CA VAL A 134 15.68 -18.93 -29.42
C VAL A 134 16.76 -17.85 -29.62
N LEU A 135 17.58 -17.95 -30.68
CA LEU A 135 18.60 -16.96 -30.97
C LEU A 135 18.02 -15.59 -31.36
N GLN A 136 16.89 -15.56 -32.06
CA GLN A 136 16.21 -14.31 -32.40
C GLN A 136 15.66 -13.64 -31.13
N ALA A 137 14.95 -14.39 -30.29
CA ALA A 137 14.44 -13.89 -29.01
C ALA A 137 15.59 -13.42 -28.11
N GLU A 138 16.70 -14.16 -28.06
CA GLU A 138 17.88 -13.75 -27.31
C GLU A 138 18.53 -12.48 -27.87
N LYS A 139 18.56 -12.32 -29.20
CA LYS A 139 19.08 -11.10 -29.83
C LYS A 139 18.23 -9.88 -29.49
N GLU A 140 16.91 -10.04 -29.47
CA GLU A 140 15.96 -9.00 -29.05
C GLU A 140 16.12 -8.70 -27.55
N ARG A 141 16.21 -9.73 -26.71
CA ARG A 141 16.42 -9.63 -25.26
C ARG A 141 17.73 -8.92 -24.89
N ARG A 142 18.80 -9.17 -25.64
CA ARG A 142 20.12 -8.56 -25.39
C ARG A 142 20.18 -7.07 -25.70
N GLY A 143 19.36 -6.56 -26.62
CA GLY A 143 19.39 -5.14 -27.01
C GLY A 143 20.75 -4.61 -27.49
N GLY A 144 21.72 -5.48 -27.83
CA GLY A 144 23.10 -5.11 -28.18
C GLY A 144 24.16 -5.43 -27.11
N VAL A 145 23.78 -5.94 -25.93
CA VAL A 145 24.70 -6.38 -24.88
C VAL A 145 25.42 -7.68 -25.27
N THR A 146 26.74 -7.71 -25.09
CA THR A 146 27.62 -8.88 -25.27
C THR A 146 27.91 -9.55 -23.93
N MET A 147 28.14 -10.87 -23.93
CA MET A 147 28.45 -11.64 -22.71
C MET A 147 29.96 -11.62 -22.43
N ASP A 148 30.46 -10.42 -22.09
CA ASP A 148 31.88 -10.19 -21.80
C ASP A 148 32.23 -10.26 -20.31
N GLU A 149 31.24 -10.21 -19.42
CA GLU A 149 31.39 -10.45 -17.99
C GLU A 149 30.46 -11.59 -17.56
N LYS A 150 30.83 -12.34 -16.51
CA LYS A 150 30.06 -13.50 -16.04
C LYS A 150 28.66 -13.13 -15.54
N THR A 151 28.46 -11.89 -15.12
CA THR A 151 27.21 -11.35 -14.55
C THR A 151 26.33 -10.66 -15.60
N ASN A 152 26.77 -10.49 -16.85
CA ASN A 152 25.98 -9.76 -17.87
C ASN A 152 24.60 -10.37 -18.13
N GLU A 153 24.46 -11.69 -18.02
CA GLU A 153 23.18 -12.37 -18.24
C GLU A 153 22.13 -12.04 -17.17
N SER A 154 22.53 -11.82 -15.91
CA SER A 154 21.58 -11.49 -14.82
C SER A 154 21.03 -10.07 -14.94
N GLN A 155 21.71 -9.20 -15.69
CA GLN A 155 21.32 -7.80 -15.93
C GLN A 155 20.32 -7.64 -17.09
N LEU A 156 20.01 -8.71 -17.82
CA LEU A 156 19.01 -8.68 -18.90
C LEU A 156 17.59 -8.63 -18.32
N ASP A 157 16.71 -7.90 -19.03
CA ASP A 157 15.33 -7.61 -18.62
C ASP A 157 15.18 -7.04 -17.20
N ALA A 158 16.20 -6.34 -16.69
CA ALA A 158 16.21 -5.80 -15.33
C ALA A 158 15.01 -4.91 -15.01
N LEU A 159 14.53 -4.09 -15.96
CA LEU A 159 13.34 -3.27 -15.77
C LEU A 159 12.04 -4.08 -15.62
N GLU A 160 11.94 -5.25 -16.25
CA GLU A 160 10.75 -6.12 -16.12
C GLU A 160 10.78 -6.91 -14.81
N LYS A 161 11.98 -7.26 -14.33
CA LYS A 161 12.18 -7.99 -13.06
C LYS A 161 12.06 -7.11 -11.83
N TYR A 162 12.57 -5.88 -11.92
CA TYR A 162 12.72 -4.97 -10.77
C TYR A 162 11.93 -3.68 -10.94
N GLY A 163 11.04 -3.61 -11.93
CA GLY A 163 10.23 -2.42 -12.17
C GLY A 163 8.80 -2.74 -12.57
N HIS A 164 7.90 -1.82 -12.22
CA HIS A 164 6.47 -1.88 -12.54
C HIS A 164 6.11 -0.75 -13.50
N ASP A 165 5.44 -1.08 -14.61
CA ASP A 165 5.05 -0.07 -15.60
C ASP A 165 3.68 0.51 -15.25
N LEU A 166 3.70 1.67 -14.58
CA LEU A 166 2.49 2.33 -14.09
C LEU A 166 1.55 2.74 -15.22
N VAL A 167 2.07 3.09 -16.41
CA VAL A 167 1.20 3.43 -17.56
C VAL A 167 0.49 2.18 -18.07
N LYS A 168 1.18 1.03 -18.06
CA LYS A 168 0.57 -0.26 -18.39
C LYS A 168 -0.47 -0.65 -17.34
N ASP A 169 -0.17 -0.48 -16.04
CA ASP A 169 -1.10 -0.86 -14.97
C ASP A 169 -2.37 0.00 -14.96
N VAL A 170 -2.29 1.28 -15.36
CA VAL A 170 -3.48 2.11 -15.64
C VAL A 170 -4.28 1.54 -16.81
N ARG A 171 -3.63 1.16 -17.93
CA ARG A 171 -4.32 0.55 -19.08
C ARG A 171 -4.98 -0.79 -18.74
N ASP A 172 -4.37 -1.55 -17.84
CA ASP A 172 -4.90 -2.82 -17.33
C ASP A 172 -6.01 -2.62 -16.29
N GLY A 173 -6.28 -1.37 -15.86
CA GLY A 173 -7.33 -1.02 -14.91
C GLY A 173 -6.98 -1.29 -13.44
N LYS A 174 -5.72 -1.59 -13.12
CA LYS A 174 -5.25 -1.94 -11.78
C LYS A 174 -5.04 -0.72 -10.87
N ILE A 175 -4.75 0.44 -11.45
CA ILE A 175 -4.52 1.68 -10.72
C ILE A 175 -5.81 2.48 -10.66
N ASP A 176 -6.16 2.92 -9.45
CA ASP A 176 -7.35 3.73 -9.19
C ASP A 176 -7.23 5.16 -9.75
N PRO A 177 -8.35 5.83 -10.02
CA PRO A 177 -8.33 7.23 -10.45
C PRO A 177 -7.81 8.13 -9.33
N VAL A 178 -7.05 9.14 -9.70
CA VAL A 178 -6.46 10.09 -8.75
C VAL A 178 -7.30 11.36 -8.71
N ILE A 179 -7.77 11.74 -7.51
CA ILE A 179 -8.65 12.88 -7.28
C ILE A 179 -7.92 13.96 -6.47
N GLY A 180 -8.12 15.23 -6.83
CA GLY A 180 -7.69 16.37 -6.00
C GLY A 180 -6.19 16.67 -5.98
N ARG A 181 -5.41 16.11 -6.92
CA ARG A 181 -3.94 16.30 -7.02
C ARG A 181 -3.47 16.95 -8.33
N ASP A 182 -4.36 17.70 -9.00
CA ASP A 182 -4.11 18.25 -10.33
C ASP A 182 -2.96 19.26 -10.38
N GLU A 183 -2.79 20.08 -9.33
CA GLU A 183 -1.71 21.07 -9.25
C GLU A 183 -0.35 20.40 -9.07
N GLU A 184 -0.25 19.39 -8.20
CA GLU A 184 0.97 18.62 -8.00
C GLU A 184 1.36 17.84 -9.26
N ILE A 185 0.39 17.17 -9.91
CA ILE A 185 0.63 16.44 -11.17
C ILE A 185 1.07 17.41 -12.27
N ARG A 186 0.40 18.56 -12.43
CA ARG A 186 0.80 19.59 -13.40
C ARG A 186 2.22 20.09 -13.10
N ARG A 187 2.55 20.29 -11.82
CA ARG A 187 3.89 20.71 -11.41
C ARG A 187 4.96 19.67 -11.73
N VAL A 188 4.67 18.38 -11.56
CA VAL A 188 5.54 17.28 -11.98
C VAL A 188 5.78 17.33 -13.49
N ILE A 189 4.73 17.48 -14.30
CA ILE A 189 4.81 17.60 -15.77
C ILE A 189 5.69 18.78 -16.19
N GLU A 190 5.49 19.95 -15.59
CA GLU A 190 6.30 21.14 -15.83
C GLU A 190 7.77 20.87 -15.57
N ILE A 191 8.09 20.25 -14.43
CA ILE A 191 9.47 19.97 -14.02
C ILE A 191 10.13 18.97 -14.97
N LEU A 192 9.47 17.86 -15.30
CA LEU A 192 9.98 16.85 -16.24
C LEU A 192 10.26 17.41 -17.64
N SER A 193 9.58 18.50 -18.00
CA SER A 193 9.73 19.22 -19.27
C SER A 193 10.85 20.26 -19.26
N ARG A 194 11.47 20.56 -18.10
CA ARG A 194 12.57 21.52 -18.00
C ARG A 194 13.87 20.96 -18.61
N LYS A 195 14.74 21.89 -19.03
CA LYS A 195 16.11 21.57 -19.48
C LYS A 195 17.06 21.26 -18.33
N THR A 196 16.88 21.91 -17.17
CA THR A 196 17.70 21.74 -15.97
C THR A 196 16.80 21.63 -14.74
N LYS A 197 17.28 20.94 -13.70
CA LYS A 197 16.46 20.58 -12.52
C LYS A 197 15.15 19.94 -12.92
N ASN A 198 15.25 18.93 -13.77
CA ASN A 198 14.13 18.26 -14.43
C ASN A 198 13.72 16.96 -13.75
N ASN A 199 14.21 16.70 -12.54
CA ASN A 199 13.81 15.57 -11.72
C ASN A 199 12.99 16.11 -10.54
N PRO A 200 11.67 15.90 -10.50
CA PRO A 200 10.87 16.28 -9.35
C PRO A 200 11.15 15.36 -8.15
N VAL A 201 11.06 15.92 -6.95
CA VAL A 201 11.04 15.13 -5.70
C VAL A 201 9.84 15.54 -4.88
N LEU A 202 8.94 14.59 -4.65
CA LEU A 202 7.74 14.71 -3.84
C LEU A 202 8.13 14.56 -2.37
N ILE A 203 7.89 15.62 -1.59
CA ILE A 203 8.26 15.70 -0.18
C ILE A 203 6.99 15.86 0.64
N GLY A 204 6.70 14.89 1.49
CA GLY A 204 5.52 14.88 2.36
C GLY A 204 5.55 13.70 3.31
N GLU A 205 4.68 13.71 4.31
CA GLU A 205 4.58 12.63 5.28
C GLU A 205 4.07 11.32 4.64
N PRO A 206 4.25 10.15 5.27
CA PRO A 206 3.66 8.91 4.79
C PRO A 206 2.13 8.99 4.74
N GLY A 207 1.51 8.39 3.72
CA GLY A 207 0.05 8.34 3.59
C GLY A 207 -0.61 9.57 2.94
N VAL A 208 0.11 10.67 2.68
CA VAL A 208 -0.50 11.87 2.05
C VAL A 208 -0.81 11.72 0.54
N GLY A 209 -0.45 10.59 -0.08
CA GLY A 209 -0.69 10.34 -1.51
C GLY A 209 0.44 10.78 -2.45
N LYS A 210 1.71 10.59 -2.05
CA LYS A 210 2.87 10.85 -2.93
C LYS A 210 2.86 9.92 -4.16
N THR A 211 2.65 8.63 -3.95
CA THR A 211 2.54 7.63 -5.02
C THR A 211 1.33 7.92 -5.93
N ALA A 212 0.20 8.32 -5.34
CA ALA A 212 -0.99 8.73 -6.10
C ALA A 212 -0.72 9.88 -7.09
N ILE A 213 0.19 10.83 -6.78
CA ILE A 213 0.56 11.88 -7.76
C ILE A 213 1.28 11.26 -8.97
N VAL A 214 2.09 10.23 -8.77
CA VAL A 214 2.84 9.54 -9.83
C VAL A 214 1.91 8.65 -10.65
N GLU A 215 1.00 7.93 -10.01
CA GLU A 215 -0.09 7.21 -10.66
C GLU A 215 -0.99 8.17 -11.47
N GLY A 216 -1.26 9.36 -10.96
CA GLY A 216 -2.02 10.40 -11.65
C GLY A 216 -1.28 10.93 -12.89
N LEU A 217 0.05 11.00 -12.85
CA LEU A 217 0.85 11.24 -14.04
C LEU A 217 0.71 10.08 -15.05
N ALA A 218 0.70 8.82 -14.60
CA ALA A 218 0.49 7.66 -15.46
C ALA A 218 -0.87 7.74 -16.19
N TRP A 219 -1.93 8.11 -15.47
CA TRP A 219 -3.25 8.41 -16.02
C TRP A 219 -3.21 9.48 -17.10
N ARG A 220 -2.52 10.60 -16.86
CA ARG A 220 -2.40 11.68 -17.85
C ARG A 220 -1.59 11.26 -19.08
N ILE A 221 -0.55 10.46 -18.92
CA ILE A 221 0.20 9.89 -20.05
C ILE A 221 -0.71 8.97 -20.88
N MET A 222 -1.44 8.08 -20.22
CA MET A 222 -2.40 7.17 -20.86
C MET A 222 -3.49 7.93 -21.64
N ASN A 223 -4.02 9.00 -21.05
CA ASN A 223 -5.02 9.88 -21.69
C ASN A 223 -4.45 10.82 -22.77
N GLY A 224 -3.13 10.87 -22.92
CA GLY A 224 -2.47 11.85 -23.78
C GLY A 224 -2.63 13.30 -23.31
N ASP A 225 -3.06 13.54 -22.06
CA ASP A 225 -3.15 14.86 -21.41
C ASP A 225 -1.78 15.30 -20.85
N VAL A 226 -0.77 15.22 -21.71
CA VAL A 226 0.61 15.63 -21.39
C VAL A 226 1.25 16.29 -22.62
N PRO A 227 2.28 17.14 -22.45
CA PRO A 227 3.05 17.66 -23.55
C PRO A 227 3.61 16.54 -24.45
N LEU A 228 3.80 16.82 -25.75
CA LEU A 228 4.29 15.85 -26.74
C LEU A 228 5.56 15.11 -26.29
N GLY A 229 6.45 15.78 -25.57
CA GLY A 229 7.68 15.17 -25.06
C GLY A 229 7.46 14.09 -23.99
N LEU A 230 6.27 13.96 -23.41
CA LEU A 230 5.92 12.97 -22.38
C LEU A 230 4.89 11.93 -22.85
N LYS A 231 4.23 12.16 -23.99
CA LYS A 231 3.07 11.37 -24.44
C LYS A 231 3.37 9.88 -24.63
N ASP A 232 4.54 9.56 -25.16
CA ASP A 232 4.94 8.17 -25.47
C ASP A 232 5.94 7.59 -24.46
N LYS A 233 6.09 8.24 -23.30
CA LYS A 233 7.04 7.78 -22.28
C LYS A 233 6.44 6.68 -21.42
N ARG A 234 7.30 5.74 -21.03
CA ARG A 234 6.99 4.76 -19.99
C ARG A 234 7.30 5.36 -18.63
N LEU A 235 6.47 5.07 -17.64
CA LEU A 235 6.69 5.44 -16.25
C LEU A 235 6.89 4.16 -15.45
N ILE A 236 8.13 3.90 -15.05
CA ILE A 236 8.52 2.67 -14.36
C ILE A 236 8.77 2.98 -12.90
N GLU A 237 8.03 2.37 -11.99
CA GLU A 237 8.32 2.35 -10.57
C GLU A 237 9.40 1.31 -10.28
N LEU A 238 10.40 1.68 -9.47
CA LEU A 238 11.48 0.79 -9.06
C LEU A 238 11.09 0.02 -7.78
N ASP A 239 11.04 -1.31 -7.85
CA ASP A 239 10.83 -2.14 -6.66
C ASP A 239 12.14 -2.33 -5.90
N MET A 240 12.29 -1.55 -4.84
CA MET A 240 13.41 -1.63 -3.92
C MET A 240 13.49 -2.97 -3.18
N GLY A 241 12.34 -3.57 -2.87
CA GLY A 241 12.25 -4.87 -2.21
C GLY A 241 12.78 -5.98 -3.10
N ALA A 242 12.37 -6.02 -4.37
CA ALA A 242 12.84 -7.01 -5.34
C ALA A 242 14.36 -6.89 -5.61
N LEU A 243 14.91 -5.68 -5.61
CA LEU A 243 16.36 -5.48 -5.77
C LEU A 243 17.15 -6.06 -4.60
N ILE A 244 16.65 -5.95 -3.37
CA ILE A 244 17.29 -6.43 -2.15
C ILE A 244 17.03 -7.93 -1.93
N ALA A 245 15.85 -8.42 -2.32
CA ALA A 245 15.43 -9.80 -2.10
C ALA A 245 16.38 -10.80 -2.78
N GLY A 246 16.87 -11.77 -2.01
CA GLY A 246 17.78 -12.82 -2.50
C GLY A 246 19.22 -12.37 -2.75
N ALA A 247 19.57 -11.10 -2.54
CA ALA A 247 20.95 -10.65 -2.65
C ALA A 247 21.78 -11.19 -1.46
N LYS A 248 22.72 -12.10 -1.72
CA LYS A 248 23.58 -12.67 -0.65
C LYS A 248 24.72 -11.71 -0.27
N TYR A 249 25.09 -10.83 -1.20
CA TYR A 249 26.21 -9.91 -1.08
C TYR A 249 25.82 -8.50 -1.55
N ARG A 250 26.45 -7.47 -0.97
CA ARG A 250 26.17 -6.06 -1.32
C ARG A 250 26.39 -5.73 -2.80
N GLY A 251 27.41 -6.33 -3.43
CA GLY A 251 27.73 -6.10 -4.84
C GLY A 251 26.63 -6.57 -5.79
N GLU A 252 25.88 -7.60 -5.42
CA GLU A 252 24.80 -8.15 -6.25
C GLU A 252 23.65 -7.15 -6.42
N TYR A 253 23.29 -6.44 -5.34
CA TYR A 253 22.32 -5.36 -5.38
C TYR A 253 22.77 -4.21 -6.30
N GLU A 254 24.03 -3.78 -6.17
CA GLU A 254 24.59 -2.70 -7.01
C GLU A 254 24.61 -3.11 -8.48
N GLU A 255 24.93 -4.36 -8.80
CA GLU A 255 24.90 -4.90 -10.16
C GLU A 255 23.47 -4.94 -10.73
N ARG A 256 22.48 -5.37 -9.95
CA ARG A 256 21.07 -5.35 -10.36
C ARG A 256 20.60 -3.92 -10.66
N LEU A 257 20.88 -2.98 -9.76
CA LEU A 257 20.55 -1.57 -9.97
C LEU A 257 21.29 -0.98 -11.18
N LYS A 258 22.55 -1.34 -11.39
CA LYS A 258 23.32 -0.92 -12.58
C LYS A 258 22.68 -1.47 -13.86
N GLY A 259 22.15 -2.69 -13.84
CA GLY A 259 21.36 -3.26 -14.94
C GLY A 259 20.12 -2.43 -15.27
N VAL A 260 19.33 -2.08 -14.26
CA VAL A 260 18.15 -1.21 -14.41
C VAL A 260 18.54 0.14 -15.01
N LEU A 261 19.54 0.81 -14.41
CA LEU A 261 19.98 2.13 -14.86
C LEU A 261 20.51 2.11 -16.29
N LYS A 262 21.25 1.05 -16.68
CA LYS A 262 21.74 0.89 -18.05
C LYS A 262 20.60 0.79 -19.07
N GLN A 263 19.54 0.04 -18.77
CA GLN A 263 18.36 -0.03 -19.65
C GLN A 263 17.64 1.32 -19.75
N VAL A 264 17.55 2.07 -18.65
CA VAL A 264 16.99 3.44 -18.67
C VAL A 264 17.83 4.38 -19.55
N GLN A 265 19.17 4.23 -19.49
CA GLN A 265 20.09 5.00 -20.34
C GLN A 265 19.94 4.65 -21.82
N GLU A 266 19.83 3.37 -22.16
CA GLU A 266 19.66 2.87 -23.53
C GLU A 266 18.32 3.27 -24.14
N ALA A 267 17.30 3.51 -23.31
CA ALA A 267 15.99 4.02 -23.75
C ALA A 267 16.01 5.49 -24.19
N ASP A 268 17.15 6.19 -24.09
CA ASP A 268 17.37 7.58 -24.55
C ASP A 268 16.26 8.55 -24.13
N GLY A 269 15.86 8.46 -22.86
CA GLY A 269 14.81 9.30 -22.28
C GLY A 269 13.38 8.86 -22.59
N GLY A 270 13.15 7.70 -23.21
CA GLY A 270 11.82 7.09 -23.34
C GLY A 270 11.22 6.60 -22.02
N ILE A 271 12.02 6.51 -20.96
CA ILE A 271 11.63 6.02 -19.63
C ILE A 271 11.76 7.13 -18.59
N ILE A 272 10.75 7.25 -17.74
CA ILE A 272 10.78 8.01 -16.49
C ILE A 272 10.82 6.98 -15.36
N LEU A 273 11.83 7.07 -14.49
CA LEU A 273 11.97 6.18 -13.34
C LEU A 273 11.34 6.83 -12.09
N PHE A 274 10.35 6.20 -11.49
CA PHE A 274 9.85 6.56 -10.17
C PHE A 274 10.59 5.75 -9.10
N ILE A 275 11.08 6.45 -8.08
CA ILE A 275 11.80 5.87 -6.95
C ILE A 275 11.09 6.34 -5.69
N ASP A 276 10.26 5.47 -5.11
CA ASP A 276 9.74 5.71 -3.77
C ASP A 276 10.87 5.57 -2.74
N GLU A 277 10.75 6.30 -1.64
CA GLU A 277 11.77 6.38 -0.59
C GLU A 277 13.19 6.59 -1.14
N ILE A 278 13.38 7.54 -2.07
CA ILE A 278 14.65 7.78 -2.78
C ILE A 278 15.85 8.01 -1.85
N HIS A 279 15.61 8.40 -0.59
CA HIS A 279 16.64 8.52 0.43
C HIS A 279 17.34 7.18 0.76
N ASN A 280 16.67 6.04 0.59
CA ASN A 280 17.27 4.71 0.76
C ASN A 280 18.42 4.47 -0.23
N LEU A 281 18.38 5.08 -1.41
CA LEU A 281 19.47 5.01 -2.40
C LEU A 281 20.63 5.97 -2.09
N VAL A 282 20.38 7.04 -1.35
CA VAL A 282 21.28 8.20 -1.23
C VAL A 282 21.91 8.34 0.17
N GLY A 283 21.21 7.88 1.20
CA GLY A 283 21.48 8.23 2.59
C GLY A 283 22.09 7.13 3.44
N ALA A 284 22.11 5.91 2.93
CA ALA A 284 22.40 4.73 3.72
C ALA A 284 23.91 4.58 4.04
N GLY A 285 24.83 5.32 3.42
CA GLY A 285 26.28 5.16 3.66
C GLY A 285 26.85 5.63 5.03
N LYS A 286 26.05 6.24 5.92
CA LYS A 286 26.57 6.82 7.19
C LYS A 286 26.48 5.91 8.41
N THR A 287 25.77 4.80 8.32
CA THR A 287 25.72 3.73 9.32
C THR A 287 26.51 2.54 8.79
N GLU A 288 27.39 1.95 9.62
CA GLU A 288 28.16 0.75 9.28
C GLU A 288 27.21 -0.39 8.90
N GLY A 289 26.85 -0.51 7.63
CA GLY A 289 25.78 -1.45 7.25
C GLY A 289 25.12 -1.19 5.91
N SER A 290 24.90 0.06 5.56
CA SER A 290 23.84 0.41 4.61
C SER A 290 24.38 0.97 3.27
N MET A 291 23.65 0.65 2.21
CA MET A 291 24.05 0.73 0.79
C MET A 291 24.01 2.17 0.24
N ASP A 292 25.07 2.65 -0.42
CA ASP A 292 25.08 3.98 -1.05
C ASP A 292 25.16 3.88 -2.58
N ALA A 293 24.00 3.90 -3.23
CA ALA A 293 23.87 3.90 -4.68
C ALA A 293 23.95 5.32 -5.29
N ALA A 294 24.13 6.37 -4.50
CA ALA A 294 24.17 7.75 -5.00
C ALA A 294 25.26 7.95 -6.06
N ASN A 295 26.37 7.24 -5.93
CA ASN A 295 27.50 7.31 -6.86
C ASN A 295 27.16 6.78 -8.26
N LEU A 296 26.18 5.87 -8.37
CA LEU A 296 25.67 5.37 -9.65
C LEU A 296 24.72 6.38 -10.30
N LEU A 297 23.88 7.04 -9.51
CA LEU A 297 22.85 7.98 -10.00
C LEU A 297 23.43 9.34 -10.41
N LYS A 298 24.37 9.89 -9.61
CA LYS A 298 24.92 11.25 -9.79
C LYS A 298 25.44 11.52 -11.22
N PRO A 299 26.25 10.64 -11.84
CA PRO A 299 26.76 10.89 -13.19
C PRO A 299 25.65 10.96 -14.24
N MET A 300 24.65 10.08 -14.15
CA MET A 300 23.54 10.00 -15.11
C MET A 300 22.60 11.20 -14.98
N LEU A 301 22.29 11.60 -13.75
CA LEU A 301 21.55 12.83 -13.45
C LEU A 301 22.31 14.08 -13.91
N ALA A 302 23.66 14.05 -13.87
CA ALA A 302 24.49 15.14 -14.36
C ALA A 302 24.50 15.28 -15.88
N ARG A 303 24.47 14.16 -16.61
CA ARG A 303 24.40 14.13 -18.07
C ARG A 303 22.98 14.30 -18.61
N GLY A 304 21.95 14.14 -17.77
CA GLY A 304 20.55 14.19 -18.18
C GLY A 304 20.06 12.91 -18.86
N GLU A 305 20.83 11.83 -18.74
CA GLU A 305 20.51 10.49 -19.25
C GLU A 305 19.42 9.81 -18.42
N LEU A 306 19.32 10.17 -17.14
CA LEU A 306 18.29 9.67 -16.23
C LEU A 306 17.25 10.77 -15.97
N LYS A 307 15.99 10.49 -16.29
CA LYS A 307 14.83 11.24 -15.79
C LYS A 307 14.16 10.43 -14.70
N CYS A 308 14.05 11.00 -13.51
CA CYS A 308 13.39 10.34 -12.40
C CYS A 308 12.48 11.25 -11.59
N ILE A 309 11.51 10.63 -10.93
CA ILE A 309 10.66 11.21 -9.90
C ILE A 309 11.05 10.52 -8.59
N GLY A 310 11.43 11.30 -7.58
CA GLY A 310 11.68 10.75 -6.23
C GLY A 310 10.52 11.04 -5.29
N ALA A 311 10.31 10.20 -4.28
CA ALA A 311 9.45 10.49 -3.13
C ALA A 311 10.20 10.23 -1.81
N THR A 312 9.97 11.06 -0.79
CA THR A 312 10.61 10.94 0.55
C THR A 312 9.88 11.81 1.57
N THR A 313 10.20 11.67 2.86
CA THR A 313 9.72 12.58 3.92
C THR A 313 10.56 13.85 4.00
N PHE A 314 10.05 14.86 4.72
CA PHE A 314 10.75 16.12 4.89
C PHE A 314 12.11 15.94 5.60
N ASP A 315 12.13 15.14 6.66
CA ASP A 315 13.32 14.92 7.48
C ASP A 315 14.42 14.16 6.72
N GLU A 316 14.04 13.13 5.97
CA GLU A 316 14.96 12.39 5.09
C GLU A 316 15.52 13.26 3.98
N TYR A 317 14.66 14.06 3.33
CA TYR A 317 15.10 14.98 2.29
C TYR A 317 16.17 15.93 2.82
N ARG A 318 15.91 16.55 3.98
CA ARG A 318 16.84 17.47 4.64
C ARG A 318 18.13 16.78 5.07
N LYS A 319 18.05 15.52 5.54
CA LYS A 319 19.20 14.78 6.06
C LYS A 319 20.12 14.25 4.95
N TYR A 320 19.55 13.77 3.85
CA TYR A 320 20.30 12.99 2.84
C TYR A 320 20.43 13.68 1.48
N ILE A 321 19.41 14.41 1.01
CA ILE A 321 19.40 14.99 -0.34
C ILE A 321 19.84 16.45 -0.32
N GLU A 322 19.31 17.26 0.60
CA GLU A 322 19.60 18.70 0.69
C GLU A 322 21.06 18.97 1.07
N LYS A 323 21.67 18.10 1.89
CA LYS A 323 23.09 18.20 2.25
C LYS A 323 24.04 17.88 1.09
N ASP A 324 23.57 17.12 0.08
CA ASP A 324 24.36 16.76 -1.09
C ASP A 324 24.13 17.76 -2.24
N ARG A 325 25.09 18.68 -2.42
CA ARG A 325 25.03 19.71 -3.46
C ARG A 325 24.92 19.16 -4.89
N ALA A 326 25.37 17.94 -5.15
CA ALA A 326 25.27 17.34 -6.49
C ALA A 326 23.82 16.96 -6.79
N LEU A 327 23.14 16.34 -5.82
CA LEU A 327 21.74 15.91 -5.96
C LEU A 327 20.76 17.07 -5.83
N GLU A 328 20.96 17.96 -4.87
CA GLU A 328 20.14 19.17 -4.67
C GLU A 328 20.05 20.03 -5.95
N ARG A 329 21.12 20.05 -6.75
CA ARG A 329 21.17 20.78 -8.04
C ARG A 329 20.46 20.07 -9.19
N ARG A 330 20.02 18.82 -9.02
CA ARG A 330 19.34 18.01 -10.04
C ARG A 330 17.87 17.79 -9.74
N PHE A 331 17.51 17.81 -8.46
CA PHE A 331 16.13 17.69 -8.02
C PHE A 331 15.43 19.05 -7.87
N GLN A 332 14.13 19.06 -8.09
CA GLN A 332 13.23 20.18 -7.80
C GLN A 332 12.20 19.73 -6.77
N LYS A 333 12.20 20.39 -5.60
CA LYS A 333 11.28 20.10 -4.50
C LYS A 333 9.83 20.41 -4.90
N ILE A 334 8.92 19.49 -4.58
CA ILE A 334 7.46 19.66 -4.61
C ILE A 334 6.96 19.24 -3.23
N MET A 335 6.35 20.16 -2.50
CA MET A 335 5.76 19.86 -1.19
C MET A 335 4.38 19.25 -1.40
N VAL A 336 4.15 18.07 -0.84
CA VAL A 336 2.86 17.39 -0.85
C VAL A 336 2.29 17.47 0.56
N GLN A 337 1.23 18.27 0.71
CA GLN A 337 0.56 18.46 1.98
C GLN A 337 -0.54 17.43 2.17
N GLU A 338 -0.84 17.13 3.43
CA GLU A 338 -2.05 16.42 3.83
C GLU A 338 -3.28 17.17 3.26
N PRO A 339 -4.22 16.48 2.59
CA PRO A 339 -5.44 17.11 2.07
C PRO A 339 -6.34 17.54 3.22
N SER A 340 -7.21 18.52 2.95
CA SER A 340 -8.24 18.89 3.92
C SER A 340 -9.28 17.78 4.09
N VAL A 341 -10.13 17.89 5.12
CA VAL A 341 -11.26 16.97 5.30
C VAL A 341 -12.21 17.01 4.09
N GLU A 342 -12.46 18.20 3.52
CA GLU A 342 -13.32 18.37 2.35
C GLU A 342 -12.71 17.74 1.09
N ASP A 343 -11.40 17.90 0.89
CA ASP A 343 -10.67 17.26 -0.20
C ASP A 343 -10.67 15.74 -0.03
N THR A 344 -10.49 15.25 1.19
CA THR A 344 -10.55 13.82 1.52
C THR A 344 -11.93 13.23 1.22
N ILE A 345 -13.01 13.92 1.57
CA ILE A 345 -14.37 13.51 1.22
C ILE A 345 -14.50 13.39 -0.31
N SER A 346 -13.94 14.35 -1.06
CA SER A 346 -13.96 14.32 -2.52
C SER A 346 -13.15 13.14 -3.09
N ILE A 347 -11.99 12.82 -2.50
CA ILE A 347 -11.18 11.65 -2.83
C ILE A 347 -11.98 10.36 -2.58
N LEU A 348 -12.55 10.20 -1.39
CA LEU A 348 -13.34 9.02 -1.04
C LEU A 348 -14.57 8.85 -1.93
N ARG A 349 -15.25 9.95 -2.31
CA ARG A 349 -16.36 9.90 -3.29
C ARG A 349 -15.89 9.44 -4.66
N GLY A 350 -14.69 9.83 -5.09
CA GLY A 350 -14.10 9.37 -6.36
C GLY A 350 -13.69 7.90 -6.33
N LEU A 351 -13.30 7.37 -5.16
CA LEU A 351 -12.95 5.96 -4.96
C LEU A 351 -14.16 5.07 -4.62
N LYS A 352 -15.33 5.67 -4.34
CA LYS A 352 -16.53 4.97 -3.89
C LYS A 352 -16.90 3.81 -4.81
N ASP A 353 -17.04 4.06 -6.10
CA ASP A 353 -17.48 3.04 -7.08
C ASP A 353 -16.51 1.85 -7.13
N ARG A 354 -15.20 2.10 -6.95
CA ARG A 354 -14.15 1.07 -6.91
C ARG A 354 -14.27 0.17 -5.68
N PHE A 355 -14.42 0.76 -4.49
CA PHE A 355 -14.63 -0.01 -3.25
C PHE A 355 -15.93 -0.81 -3.30
N GLU A 356 -17.02 -0.20 -3.77
CA GLU A 356 -18.30 -0.88 -3.92
C GLU A 356 -18.23 -2.05 -4.90
N SER A 357 -17.54 -1.89 -6.04
CA SER A 357 -17.37 -2.96 -7.03
C SER A 357 -16.50 -4.09 -6.49
N HIS A 358 -15.38 -3.76 -5.83
CA HIS A 358 -14.44 -4.76 -5.31
C HIS A 358 -15.07 -5.63 -4.21
N HIS A 359 -15.71 -4.99 -3.23
CA HIS A 359 -16.31 -5.69 -2.09
C HIS A 359 -17.74 -6.16 -2.36
N GLY A 360 -18.42 -5.60 -3.38
CA GLY A 360 -19.83 -5.89 -3.64
C GLY A 360 -20.76 -5.29 -2.59
N VAL A 361 -20.41 -4.13 -2.05
CA VAL A 361 -21.17 -3.41 -1.00
C VAL A 361 -21.67 -2.06 -1.53
N GLN A 362 -22.43 -1.34 -0.70
CA GLN A 362 -22.86 0.02 -0.94
C GLN A 362 -22.36 0.94 0.16
N ILE A 363 -21.82 2.08 -0.22
CA ILE A 363 -21.27 3.07 0.71
C ILE A 363 -22.17 4.29 0.72
N LYS A 364 -22.79 4.58 1.86
CA LYS A 364 -23.56 5.82 1.99
C LYS A 364 -22.63 7.02 2.08
N ASP A 365 -23.11 8.17 1.61
CA ASP A 365 -22.33 9.41 1.66
C ASP A 365 -22.03 9.84 3.12
N GLU A 366 -22.95 9.57 4.06
CA GLU A 366 -22.72 9.82 5.49
C GLU A 366 -21.53 9.04 6.05
N ALA A 367 -21.29 7.80 5.58
CA ALA A 367 -20.13 7.02 5.97
C ALA A 367 -18.82 7.63 5.46
N ILE A 368 -18.82 8.16 4.23
CA ILE A 368 -17.66 8.85 3.65
C ILE A 368 -17.29 10.08 4.48
N ILE A 369 -18.29 10.89 4.83
CA ILE A 369 -18.10 12.08 5.67
C ILE A 369 -17.57 11.66 7.05
N ALA A 370 -18.17 10.65 7.67
CA ALA A 370 -17.75 10.14 8.96
C ALA A 370 -16.31 9.62 8.93
N ALA A 371 -15.91 8.87 7.90
CA ALA A 371 -14.56 8.35 7.77
C ALA A 371 -13.51 9.47 7.71
N ALA A 372 -13.76 10.53 6.93
CA ALA A 372 -12.86 11.67 6.86
C ALA A 372 -12.82 12.48 8.18
N VAL A 373 -13.98 12.76 8.78
CA VAL A 373 -14.08 13.60 9.99
C VAL A 373 -13.52 12.87 11.22
N LEU A 374 -13.96 11.63 11.46
CA LEU A 374 -13.55 10.86 12.63
C LEU A 374 -12.07 10.48 12.56
N SER A 375 -11.56 10.07 11.40
CA SER A 375 -10.13 9.76 11.26
C SER A 375 -9.24 10.98 11.46
N ASN A 376 -9.63 12.14 10.92
CA ASN A 376 -8.89 13.38 11.13
C ASN A 376 -8.83 13.76 12.61
N ARG A 377 -9.93 13.57 13.34
CA ARG A 377 -10.05 13.97 14.73
C ARG A 377 -9.38 13.01 15.71
N TYR A 378 -9.55 11.71 15.52
CA TYR A 378 -9.22 10.69 16.53
C TYR A 378 -7.97 9.88 16.20
N ILE A 379 -7.57 9.79 14.93
CA ILE A 379 -6.37 9.07 14.49
C ILE A 379 -5.31 10.10 14.12
N THR A 380 -4.50 10.50 15.11
CA THR A 380 -3.56 11.64 15.00
C THR A 380 -2.14 11.25 14.58
N ASP A 381 -1.81 9.96 14.61
CA ASP A 381 -0.51 9.40 14.25
C ASP A 381 -0.38 9.04 12.76
N ARG A 382 -1.49 9.10 12.01
CA ARG A 382 -1.57 8.91 10.56
C ARG A 382 -2.13 10.14 9.88
N PHE A 383 -1.86 10.25 8.58
CA PHE A 383 -2.26 11.39 7.75
C PHE A 383 -3.39 11.02 6.80
N LEU A 384 -4.24 11.99 6.45
CA LEU A 384 -5.17 11.91 5.35
C LEU A 384 -4.41 11.88 4.00
N PRO A 385 -4.98 11.26 2.95
CA PRO A 385 -6.27 10.55 2.93
C PRO A 385 -6.17 9.09 3.39
N ASP A 386 -4.96 8.54 3.57
CA ASP A 386 -4.69 7.12 3.86
C ASP A 386 -5.56 6.54 4.98
N LYS A 387 -5.54 7.16 6.18
CA LYS A 387 -6.34 6.68 7.32
C LYS A 387 -7.85 6.65 7.07
N ALA A 388 -8.36 7.52 6.20
CA ALA A 388 -9.79 7.57 5.90
C ALA A 388 -10.18 6.53 4.84
N ILE A 389 -9.30 6.29 3.87
CA ILE A 389 -9.44 5.22 2.88
C ILE A 389 -9.44 3.86 3.57
N ASP A 390 -8.50 3.65 4.50
CA ASP A 390 -8.36 2.41 5.28
C ASP A 390 -9.61 2.12 6.14
N LEU A 391 -10.23 3.14 6.74
CA LEU A 391 -11.50 2.97 7.46
C LEU A 391 -12.65 2.53 6.54
N ILE A 392 -12.75 3.10 5.34
CA ILE A 392 -13.77 2.71 4.36
C ILE A 392 -13.53 1.27 3.89
N ASP A 393 -12.27 0.92 3.60
CA ASP A 393 -11.91 -0.43 3.16
C ASP A 393 -12.21 -1.48 4.23
N GLU A 394 -11.82 -1.22 5.49
CA GLU A 394 -12.13 -2.11 6.62
C GLU A 394 -13.65 -2.27 6.83
N ALA A 395 -14.42 -1.19 6.67
CA ALA A 395 -15.87 -1.25 6.77
C ALA A 395 -16.51 -2.08 5.65
N CYS A 396 -16.01 -1.93 4.42
CA CYS A 396 -16.46 -2.72 3.29
C CYS A 396 -16.11 -4.21 3.49
N ALA A 397 -14.89 -4.50 3.94
CA ALA A 397 -14.42 -5.85 4.21
C ALA A 397 -15.21 -6.52 5.35
N ALA A 398 -15.51 -5.78 6.43
CA ALA A 398 -16.30 -6.28 7.55
C ALA A 398 -17.70 -6.71 7.10
N ILE A 399 -18.39 -5.84 6.34
CA ILE A 399 -19.70 -6.15 5.78
C ILE A 399 -19.61 -7.32 4.81
N ARG A 400 -18.58 -7.38 3.96
CA ARG A 400 -18.40 -8.51 3.03
C ARG A 400 -18.26 -9.84 3.76
N VAL A 401 -17.50 -9.88 4.85
CA VAL A 401 -17.35 -11.09 5.68
C VAL A 401 -18.69 -11.50 6.31
N GLU A 402 -19.50 -10.54 6.77
CA GLU A 402 -20.86 -10.82 7.26
C GLU A 402 -21.77 -11.38 6.17
N MET A 403 -21.70 -10.85 4.95
CA MET A 403 -22.50 -11.28 3.80
C MET A 403 -22.15 -12.68 3.31
N ASP A 404 -20.87 -13.05 3.36
CA ASP A 404 -20.42 -14.39 3.00
C ASP A 404 -20.66 -15.43 4.10
N SER A 405 -20.92 -14.97 5.33
CA SER A 405 -21.25 -15.80 6.48
C SER A 405 -22.72 -16.17 6.53
N MET A 406 -23.04 -17.24 7.26
CA MET A 406 -24.43 -17.60 7.53
C MET A 406 -25.04 -16.56 8.48
N PRO A 407 -26.23 -15.99 8.17
CA PRO A 407 -26.92 -15.07 9.05
C PRO A 407 -27.12 -15.67 10.45
N ALA A 408 -27.01 -14.84 11.49
CA ALA A 408 -27.13 -15.28 12.88
C ALA A 408 -28.43 -16.07 13.15
N GLU A 409 -29.55 -15.63 12.56
CA GLU A 409 -30.85 -16.33 12.68
C GLU A 409 -30.81 -17.76 12.10
N LEU A 410 -30.11 -17.96 10.98
CA LEU A 410 -29.96 -19.27 10.35
C LEU A 410 -28.98 -20.17 11.12
N ASP A 411 -27.90 -19.61 11.67
CA ASP A 411 -26.97 -20.34 12.52
C ASP A 411 -27.65 -20.78 13.84
N GLU A 412 -28.44 -19.92 14.47
CA GLU A 412 -29.23 -20.28 15.65
C GLU A 412 -30.24 -21.40 15.36
N LEU A 413 -30.96 -21.33 14.24
CA LEU A 413 -31.85 -22.40 13.80
C LEU A 413 -31.08 -23.71 13.55
N ALA A 414 -29.92 -23.64 12.90
CA ALA A 414 -29.09 -24.81 12.63
C ALA A 414 -28.60 -25.47 13.93
N ARG A 415 -28.17 -24.68 14.92
CA ARG A 415 -27.76 -25.19 16.24
C ARG A 415 -28.92 -25.85 16.98
N LYS A 416 -30.11 -25.23 17.00
CA LYS A 416 -31.32 -25.81 17.62
C LYS A 416 -31.70 -27.15 16.98
N ILE A 417 -31.71 -27.21 15.64
CA ILE A 417 -31.97 -28.45 14.90
C ILE A 417 -30.95 -29.52 15.25
N MET A 418 -29.66 -29.17 15.31
CA MET A 418 -28.60 -30.11 15.68
C MET A 418 -28.80 -30.68 17.09
N THR A 419 -29.15 -29.84 18.08
CA THR A 419 -29.45 -30.30 19.45
C THR A 419 -30.61 -31.29 19.48
N LEU A 420 -31.72 -30.98 18.80
CA LEU A 420 -32.89 -31.85 18.72
C LEU A 420 -32.63 -33.14 17.95
N GLN A 421 -31.78 -33.13 16.93
CA GLN A 421 -31.36 -34.34 16.20
C GLN A 421 -30.53 -35.29 17.08
N ILE A 422 -29.66 -34.74 17.93
CA ILE A 422 -28.90 -35.53 18.91
C ILE A 422 -29.89 -36.16 19.91
N GLU A 423 -30.84 -35.39 20.44
CA GLU A 423 -31.88 -35.88 21.35
C GLU A 423 -32.75 -36.97 20.69
N GLU A 424 -33.17 -36.78 19.43
CA GLU A 424 -33.92 -37.77 18.65
C GLU A 424 -33.14 -39.09 18.53
N THR A 425 -31.83 -38.99 18.24
CA THR A 425 -30.97 -40.17 18.05
C THR A 425 -30.80 -40.94 19.35
N SER A 426 -30.67 -40.24 20.50
CA SER A 426 -30.57 -40.87 21.82
C SER A 426 -31.87 -41.55 22.26
N LEU A 427 -33.03 -41.02 21.87
CA LEU A 427 -34.35 -41.56 22.25
C LEU A 427 -34.89 -42.61 21.27
N LYS A 428 -34.21 -42.85 20.15
CA LYS A 428 -34.71 -43.69 19.04
C LYS A 428 -34.88 -45.16 19.41
N ASP A 429 -34.02 -45.67 20.30
CA ASP A 429 -33.99 -47.07 20.73
C ASP A 429 -34.68 -47.28 22.10
N GLU A 430 -35.24 -46.22 22.69
CA GLU A 430 -35.92 -46.27 24.00
C GLU A 430 -37.37 -46.76 23.87
N THR A 431 -37.78 -47.62 24.81
CA THR A 431 -39.11 -48.28 24.79
C THR A 431 -40.11 -47.72 25.80
N ASP A 432 -39.70 -46.77 26.65
CA ASP A 432 -40.60 -46.15 27.64
C ASP A 432 -41.65 -45.26 26.95
N TYR A 433 -42.90 -45.30 27.44
CA TYR A 433 -44.01 -44.52 26.93
C TYR A 433 -43.70 -43.02 26.90
N LYS A 434 -43.05 -42.50 27.95
CA LYS A 434 -42.64 -41.08 28.02
C LYS A 434 -41.55 -40.73 27.01
N ALA A 435 -40.64 -41.65 26.74
CA ALA A 435 -39.59 -41.47 25.74
C ALA A 435 -40.18 -41.45 24.32
N GLN A 436 -41.18 -42.29 24.04
CA GLN A 436 -41.91 -42.29 22.76
C GLN A 436 -42.73 -41.02 22.55
N GLU A 437 -43.43 -40.52 23.59
CA GLU A 437 -44.18 -39.26 23.54
C GLU A 437 -43.24 -38.06 23.26
N ARG A 438 -42.11 -37.98 23.98
CA ARG A 438 -41.08 -36.95 23.74
C ARG A 438 -40.45 -37.06 22.35
N LEU A 439 -40.21 -38.28 21.85
CA LEU A 439 -39.69 -38.51 20.50
C LEU A 439 -40.65 -38.00 19.42
N GLU A 440 -41.96 -38.17 19.60
CA GLU A 440 -42.96 -37.61 18.68
C GLU A 440 -43.00 -36.08 18.72
N GLU A 441 -42.87 -35.46 19.89
CA GLU A 441 -42.75 -34.00 20.03
C GLU A 441 -41.50 -33.47 19.31
N ILE A 442 -40.34 -34.07 19.56
CA ILE A 442 -39.07 -33.69 18.92
C ILE A 442 -39.17 -33.80 17.40
N ARG A 443 -39.81 -34.86 16.88
CA ARG A 443 -39.98 -35.03 15.44
C ARG A 443 -40.88 -33.95 14.82
N LYS A 444 -41.94 -33.53 15.52
CA LYS A 444 -42.77 -32.40 15.08
C LYS A 444 -41.99 -31.09 15.10
N GLU A 445 -41.28 -30.81 16.18
CA GLU A 445 -40.46 -29.61 16.33
C GLU A 445 -39.33 -29.56 15.29
N LEU A 446 -38.67 -30.70 15.01
CA LEU A 446 -37.70 -30.83 13.93
C LEU A 446 -38.31 -30.57 12.56
N ALA A 447 -39.53 -31.07 12.29
CA ALA A 447 -40.20 -30.82 11.01
C ALA A 447 -40.46 -29.31 10.81
N ASP A 448 -41.02 -28.65 11.82
CA ASP A 448 -41.32 -27.21 11.79
C ASP A 448 -40.04 -26.37 11.64
N LEU A 449 -38.99 -26.68 12.40
CA LEU A 449 -37.71 -25.96 12.34
C LEU A 449 -36.97 -26.18 11.02
N ASN A 450 -37.03 -27.39 10.45
CA ASN A 450 -36.42 -27.67 9.14
C ASN A 450 -37.16 -26.94 8.02
N GLU A 451 -38.49 -26.84 8.08
CA GLU A 451 -39.27 -26.04 7.13
C GLU A 451 -38.91 -24.56 7.23
N GLN A 452 -38.86 -24.00 8.45
CA GLN A 452 -38.43 -22.61 8.67
C GLN A 452 -37.02 -22.37 8.15
N LYS A 453 -36.07 -23.26 8.45
CA LYS A 453 -34.69 -23.19 7.94
C LYS A 453 -34.66 -23.24 6.41
N ALA A 454 -35.43 -24.13 5.78
CA ALA A 454 -35.45 -24.26 4.33
C ALA A 454 -35.98 -22.98 3.64
N VAL A 455 -37.05 -22.39 4.15
CA VAL A 455 -37.60 -21.12 3.65
C VAL A 455 -36.57 -20.01 3.77
N ARG A 456 -35.98 -19.84 4.97
CA ARG A 456 -35.01 -18.77 5.24
C ARG A 456 -33.71 -18.95 4.45
N PHE A 457 -33.22 -20.18 4.33
CA PHE A 457 -32.04 -20.51 3.54
C PHE A 457 -32.27 -20.24 2.04
N SER A 458 -33.45 -20.60 1.52
CA SER A 458 -33.80 -20.32 0.12
C SER A 458 -33.89 -18.83 -0.17
N GLN A 459 -34.41 -18.03 0.77
CA GLN A 459 -34.42 -16.57 0.66
C GLN A 459 -32.99 -16.03 0.65
N TRP A 460 -32.15 -16.42 1.61
CA TRP A 460 -30.73 -16.01 1.67
C TRP A 460 -29.95 -16.39 0.41
N GLU A 461 -30.12 -17.62 -0.11
CA GLU A 461 -29.45 -18.08 -1.33
C GLU A 461 -29.90 -17.26 -2.57
N SER A 462 -31.18 -16.90 -2.63
CA SER A 462 -31.70 -16.04 -3.71
C SER A 462 -31.15 -14.61 -3.62
N GLU A 463 -31.11 -14.04 -2.42
CA GLU A 463 -30.53 -12.72 -2.16
C GLU A 463 -29.05 -12.69 -2.53
N LYS A 464 -28.28 -13.70 -2.11
CA LYS A 464 -26.85 -13.84 -2.44
C LYS A 464 -26.60 -13.91 -3.94
N LYS A 465 -27.38 -14.72 -4.68
CA LYS A 465 -27.24 -14.83 -6.15
C LYS A 465 -27.53 -13.51 -6.87
N LYS A 466 -28.54 -12.75 -6.43
CA LYS A 466 -28.84 -11.43 -7.02
C LYS A 466 -27.68 -10.46 -6.80
N MET A 467 -27.12 -10.48 -5.60
CA MET A 467 -26.05 -9.60 -5.18
C MET A 467 -24.72 -9.89 -5.91
N ASP A 468 -24.35 -11.17 -6.06
CA ASP A 468 -23.19 -11.57 -6.87
C ASP A 468 -23.35 -11.12 -8.33
N ALA A 469 -24.56 -11.22 -8.91
CA ALA A 469 -24.83 -10.72 -10.26
C ALA A 469 -24.70 -9.18 -10.38
N VAL A 470 -25.06 -8.43 -9.33
CA VAL A 470 -24.83 -6.97 -9.28
C VAL A 470 -23.36 -6.65 -9.22
N LYS A 471 -22.59 -7.39 -8.41
CA LYS A 471 -21.13 -7.24 -8.32
C LYS A 471 -20.48 -7.44 -9.69
N ASP A 472 -20.78 -8.55 -10.37
CA ASP A 472 -20.26 -8.84 -11.71
C ASP A 472 -20.61 -7.71 -12.71
N SER A 473 -21.84 -7.18 -12.61
CA SER A 473 -22.29 -6.07 -13.46
C SER A 473 -21.53 -4.76 -13.17
N LYS A 474 -21.22 -4.47 -11.90
CA LYS A 474 -20.40 -3.31 -11.48
C LYS A 474 -18.97 -3.45 -11.99
N GLU A 475 -18.35 -4.62 -11.87
CA GLU A 475 -17.00 -4.87 -12.38
C GLU A 475 -16.94 -4.70 -13.92
N LEU A 476 -17.93 -5.22 -14.63
CA LEU A 476 -18.06 -5.02 -16.08
C LEU A 476 -18.28 -3.56 -16.46
N LEU A 477 -19.02 -2.80 -15.66
CA LEU A 477 -19.26 -1.37 -15.89
C LEU A 477 -17.96 -0.57 -15.77
N GLU A 478 -17.16 -0.81 -14.72
CA GLU A 478 -15.87 -0.15 -14.53
C GLU A 478 -14.90 -0.47 -15.66
N LYS A 479 -14.85 -1.74 -16.09
CA LYS A 479 -14.06 -2.14 -17.26
C LYS A 479 -14.54 -1.45 -18.53
N ALA A 480 -15.85 -1.36 -18.76
CA ALA A 480 -16.42 -0.70 -19.93
C ALA A 480 -16.12 0.82 -19.95
N LYS A 481 -16.11 1.49 -18.79
CA LYS A 481 -15.70 2.90 -18.67
C LYS A 481 -14.22 3.10 -19.02
N LEU A 482 -13.34 2.19 -18.57
CA LEU A 482 -11.92 2.22 -18.92
C LEU A 482 -11.71 1.98 -20.43
N ASP A 483 -12.34 0.95 -20.97
CA ASP A 483 -12.30 0.61 -22.40
C ASP A 483 -12.80 1.75 -23.29
N LEU A 484 -13.78 2.53 -22.81
CA LEU A 484 -14.30 3.69 -23.51
C LEU A 484 -13.23 4.79 -23.61
N THR A 485 -12.55 5.08 -22.50
CA THR A 485 -11.46 6.07 -22.47
C THR A 485 -10.33 5.65 -23.41
N GLN A 486 -9.94 4.38 -23.38
CA GLN A 486 -8.92 3.86 -24.29
C GLN A 486 -9.35 3.94 -25.76
N ALA A 487 -10.58 3.52 -26.10
CA ALA A 487 -11.10 3.61 -27.46
C ALA A 487 -11.15 5.06 -27.98
N GLN A 488 -11.43 6.03 -27.11
CA GLN A 488 -11.38 7.45 -27.45
C GLN A 488 -9.96 7.92 -27.76
N ASN A 489 -8.97 7.48 -26.97
CA ASN A 489 -7.56 7.83 -27.16
C ASN A 489 -6.99 7.20 -28.45
N ASP A 490 -7.40 5.97 -28.76
CA ASP A 490 -7.00 5.24 -29.98
C ASP A 490 -7.76 5.70 -31.25
N ALA A 491 -8.70 6.64 -31.10
CA ALA A 491 -9.61 7.10 -32.15
C ALA A 491 -10.48 5.97 -32.78
N ASP A 492 -10.74 4.90 -32.02
CA ASP A 492 -11.69 3.84 -32.36
C ASP A 492 -13.11 4.28 -31.99
N TYR A 493 -13.69 5.14 -32.85
CA TYR A 493 -15.01 5.70 -32.64
C TYR A 493 -16.14 4.66 -32.69
N GLU A 494 -15.95 3.53 -33.37
CA GLU A 494 -16.94 2.46 -33.45
C GLU A 494 -17.07 1.74 -32.10
N LYS A 495 -15.94 1.31 -31.52
CA LYS A 495 -15.90 0.70 -30.18
C LYS A 495 -16.39 1.69 -29.12
N ALA A 496 -15.95 2.96 -29.19
CA ALA A 496 -16.37 3.99 -28.25
C ALA A 496 -17.89 4.26 -28.29
N ALA A 497 -18.49 4.32 -29.48
CA ALA A 497 -19.94 4.53 -29.62
C ALA A 497 -20.74 3.35 -29.03
N LYS A 498 -20.33 2.11 -29.30
CA LYS A 498 -20.96 0.92 -28.73
C LYS A 498 -20.90 0.92 -27.19
N LEU A 499 -19.71 1.16 -26.62
CA LEU A 499 -19.55 1.20 -25.17
C LEU A 499 -20.41 2.30 -24.53
N LYS A 500 -20.40 3.51 -25.10
CA LYS A 500 -21.08 4.68 -24.54
C LYS A 500 -22.61 4.64 -24.64
N TYR A 501 -23.16 4.15 -25.75
CA TYR A 501 -24.61 4.23 -26.02
C TYR A 501 -25.36 2.92 -25.81
N ASP A 502 -24.67 1.77 -25.72
CA ASP A 502 -25.28 0.45 -25.58
C ASP A 502 -24.83 -0.25 -24.28
N THR A 503 -23.53 -0.57 -24.17
CA THR A 503 -23.01 -1.40 -23.07
C THR A 503 -23.16 -0.72 -21.70
N ILE A 504 -22.63 0.50 -21.54
CA ILE A 504 -22.64 1.22 -20.25
C ILE A 504 -24.09 1.48 -19.79
N PRO A 505 -24.99 2.07 -20.61
CA PRO A 505 -26.38 2.29 -20.19
C PRO A 505 -27.15 1.01 -19.86
N THR A 506 -26.81 -0.13 -20.49
CA THR A 506 -27.42 -1.42 -20.19
C THR A 506 -27.00 -1.94 -18.83
N LEU A 507 -25.70 -1.85 -18.51
CA LEU A 507 -25.16 -2.25 -17.21
C LEU A 507 -25.69 -1.35 -16.09
N GLU A 508 -25.72 -0.03 -16.30
CA GLU A 508 -26.30 0.93 -15.33
C GLU A 508 -27.78 0.60 -15.03
N LYS A 509 -28.58 0.26 -16.05
CA LYS A 509 -29.98 -0.17 -15.85
C LYS A 509 -30.09 -1.48 -15.08
N GLN A 510 -29.21 -2.45 -15.34
CA GLN A 510 -29.22 -3.73 -14.62
C GLN A 510 -28.89 -3.54 -13.15
N ILE A 511 -27.88 -2.71 -12.84
CA ILE A 511 -27.50 -2.38 -11.46
C ILE A 511 -28.65 -1.66 -10.76
N ALA A 512 -29.23 -0.62 -11.39
CA ALA A 512 -30.34 0.13 -10.80
C ALA A 512 -31.61 -0.71 -10.58
N ALA A 513 -31.91 -1.66 -11.46
CA ALA A 513 -33.07 -2.55 -11.32
C ALA A 513 -32.94 -3.54 -10.16
N ALA A 514 -31.70 -3.91 -9.79
CA ALA A 514 -31.43 -4.77 -8.65
C ALA A 514 -31.43 -4.01 -7.31
N ASP A 515 -31.38 -2.68 -7.37
CA ASP A 515 -31.21 -1.81 -6.21
C ASP A 515 -32.53 -1.34 -5.57
N THR A 516 -33.66 -1.92 -5.96
CA THR A 516 -34.95 -1.60 -5.35
C THR A 516 -34.97 -2.00 -3.87
N GLU A 517 -35.17 -1.01 -2.99
CA GLU A 517 -35.25 -1.15 -1.54
C GLU A 517 -36.39 -2.10 -1.15
N ASP A 518 -36.03 -3.28 -0.62
CA ASP A 518 -36.93 -4.16 0.11
C ASP A 518 -36.51 -4.11 1.58
N GLU A 519 -37.38 -3.63 2.47
CA GLU A 519 -37.13 -3.58 3.93
C GLU A 519 -36.97 -4.99 4.56
N THR A 520 -37.26 -6.06 3.80
CA THR A 520 -37.24 -7.46 4.26
C THR A 520 -35.95 -8.24 3.95
N ARG A 521 -34.85 -7.57 3.56
CA ARG A 521 -33.57 -8.24 3.24
C ARG A 521 -32.92 -8.84 4.50
N MET A 522 -32.41 -10.07 4.40
CA MET A 522 -31.61 -10.68 5.49
C MET A 522 -30.17 -10.20 5.50
N ILE A 523 -29.68 -9.69 4.37
CA ILE A 523 -28.29 -9.29 4.18
C ILE A 523 -28.17 -7.76 4.22
N ARG A 524 -27.42 -7.23 5.20
CA ARG A 524 -27.05 -5.81 5.24
C ARG A 524 -25.83 -5.58 4.35
N GLN A 525 -26.03 -4.87 3.25
CA GLN A 525 -24.98 -4.60 2.25
C GLN A 525 -24.44 -3.16 2.31
N VAL A 526 -24.83 -2.39 3.33
CA VAL A 526 -24.67 -0.93 3.35
C VAL A 526 -23.72 -0.50 4.47
N VAL A 527 -22.64 0.16 4.08
CA VAL A 527 -21.71 0.88 4.96
C VAL A 527 -22.33 2.23 5.32
N ASP A 528 -22.55 2.46 6.61
CA ASP A 528 -23.08 3.71 7.16
C ASP A 528 -22.16 4.30 8.23
N GLU A 529 -22.56 5.45 8.78
CA GLU A 529 -21.80 6.18 9.79
C GLU A 529 -21.54 5.34 11.05
N ASP A 530 -22.54 4.57 11.51
CA ASP A 530 -22.42 3.73 12.71
C ASP A 530 -21.32 2.66 12.54
N MET A 531 -21.22 2.06 11.35
CA MET A 531 -20.16 1.11 11.03
C MET A 531 -18.77 1.75 11.15
N ILE A 532 -18.60 2.94 10.56
CA ILE A 532 -17.32 3.68 10.64
C ILE A 532 -16.98 4.02 12.09
N ALA A 533 -17.94 4.51 12.87
CA ALA A 533 -17.72 4.83 14.28
C ALA A 533 -17.35 3.58 15.10
N SER A 534 -17.93 2.42 14.78
CA SER A 534 -17.58 1.15 15.44
C SER A 534 -16.13 0.74 15.19
N ILE A 535 -15.62 0.95 13.97
CA ILE A 535 -14.23 0.64 13.60
C ILE A 535 -13.28 1.61 14.28
N VAL A 536 -13.56 2.92 14.21
CA VAL A 536 -12.77 3.94 14.91
C VAL A 536 -12.74 3.66 16.41
N SER A 537 -13.85 3.23 17.00
CA SER A 537 -13.92 2.81 18.40
C SER A 537 -12.97 1.66 18.72
N ARG A 538 -12.86 0.65 17.84
CA ARG A 538 -11.90 -0.46 18.02
C ARG A 538 -10.45 0.02 17.95
N TRP A 539 -10.13 0.92 17.02
CA TRP A 539 -8.78 1.43 16.82
C TRP A 539 -8.32 2.35 17.96
N THR A 540 -9.24 3.17 18.49
CA THR A 540 -8.93 4.24 19.45
C THR A 540 -9.33 3.90 20.89
N HIS A 541 -10.10 2.83 21.09
CA HIS A 541 -10.74 2.44 22.36
C HIS A 541 -11.73 3.48 22.92
N ILE A 542 -12.18 4.44 22.11
CA ILE A 542 -13.20 5.43 22.49
C ILE A 542 -14.59 4.84 22.27
N GLU A 543 -15.51 4.99 23.23
CA GLU A 543 -16.88 4.49 23.12
C GLU A 543 -17.63 5.09 21.91
N VAL A 544 -18.34 4.24 21.14
CA VAL A 544 -19.12 4.66 19.94
C VAL A 544 -20.10 5.80 20.25
N SER A 545 -20.79 5.73 21.40
CA SER A 545 -21.72 6.78 21.84
C SER A 545 -21.06 8.15 21.95
N ARG A 546 -19.77 8.20 22.30
CA ARG A 546 -18.99 9.44 22.39
C ARG A 546 -18.56 9.93 21.02
N LEU A 547 -18.18 9.03 20.11
CA LEU A 547 -17.82 9.37 18.74
C LEU A 547 -19.00 9.96 17.96
N MET A 548 -20.20 9.39 18.14
CA MET A 548 -21.44 9.80 17.47
C MET A 548 -22.06 11.07 18.05
N SER A 549 -21.66 11.49 19.25
CA SER A 549 -22.25 12.68 19.88
C SER A 549 -21.73 13.97 19.24
N THR A 550 -22.66 14.81 18.78
CA THR A 550 -22.30 16.08 18.14
C THR A 550 -21.50 16.97 19.10
N GLU A 551 -20.49 17.67 18.57
CA GLU A 551 -19.66 18.58 19.37
C GLU A 551 -20.51 19.62 20.12
N ARG A 552 -21.59 20.09 19.48
CA ARG A 552 -22.57 20.99 20.08
C ARG A 552 -23.22 20.40 21.33
N GLN A 553 -23.63 19.13 21.30
CA GLN A 553 -24.23 18.47 22.47
C GLN A 553 -23.20 18.29 23.59
N LYS A 554 -21.97 17.89 23.27
CA LYS A 554 -20.89 17.76 24.28
C LYS A 554 -20.64 19.06 25.02
N ILE A 555 -20.63 20.18 24.29
CA ILE A 555 -20.42 21.52 24.83
C ILE A 555 -21.63 21.99 25.65
N LEU A 556 -22.85 21.81 25.16
CA LEU A 556 -24.08 22.23 25.86
C LEU A 556 -24.21 21.59 27.25
N HIS A 557 -23.83 20.32 27.38
CA HIS A 557 -23.89 19.58 28.64
C HIS A 557 -22.58 19.62 29.44
N LEU A 558 -21.56 20.37 28.98
CA LEU A 558 -20.25 20.46 29.62
C LEU A 558 -20.32 20.82 31.12
N PRO A 559 -21.12 21.81 31.57
CA PRO A 559 -21.21 22.13 33.00
C PRO A 559 -21.76 20.97 33.86
N GLU A 560 -22.71 20.21 33.31
CA GLU A 560 -23.36 19.11 34.02
C GLU A 560 -22.41 17.93 34.19
N VAL A 561 -21.68 17.59 33.12
CA VAL A 561 -20.67 16.52 33.14
C VAL A 561 -19.51 16.87 34.07
N LEU A 562 -19.00 18.11 34.02
CA LEU A 562 -17.92 18.54 34.90
C LEU A 562 -18.33 18.48 36.38
N ARG A 563 -19.58 18.83 36.72
CA ARG A 563 -20.11 18.75 38.09
C ARG A 563 -20.20 17.34 38.64
N GLN A 564 -20.43 16.33 37.79
CA GLN A 564 -20.47 14.94 38.24
C GLN A 564 -19.12 14.48 38.79
N ARG A 565 -18.03 15.09 38.31
CA ARG A 565 -16.66 14.71 38.66
C ARG A 565 -15.98 15.68 39.63
N VAL A 566 -16.21 16.98 39.47
CA VAL A 566 -15.60 18.03 40.31
C VAL A 566 -16.66 18.62 41.24
N MET A 567 -16.63 18.16 42.49
CA MET A 567 -17.62 18.53 43.50
C MET A 567 -17.29 19.89 44.14
N GLY A 568 -18.30 20.77 44.26
CA GLY A 568 -18.21 22.01 45.05
C GLY A 568 -17.48 23.20 44.39
N GLN A 569 -17.13 23.11 43.10
CA GLN A 569 -16.45 24.18 42.35
C GLN A 569 -17.36 24.85 41.28
N ASP A 570 -18.66 24.95 41.54
CA ASP A 570 -19.68 25.35 40.55
C ASP A 570 -19.38 26.65 39.80
N ASN A 571 -18.88 27.67 40.51
CA ASN A 571 -18.55 28.96 39.89
C ASN A 571 -17.37 28.84 38.92
N ALA A 572 -16.32 28.09 39.29
CA ALA A 572 -15.16 27.87 38.43
C ALA A 572 -15.55 27.04 37.20
N LEU A 573 -16.31 25.96 37.39
CA LEU A 573 -16.81 25.12 36.29
C LEU A 573 -17.67 25.90 35.30
N LYS A 574 -18.51 26.82 35.81
CA LYS A 574 -19.32 27.70 34.96
C LYS A 574 -18.46 28.65 34.13
N LEU A 575 -17.49 29.34 34.73
CA LEU A 575 -16.59 30.26 34.03
C LEU A 575 -15.78 29.57 32.92
N VAL A 576 -15.29 28.36 33.23
CA VAL A 576 -14.58 27.50 32.27
C VAL A 576 -15.49 27.11 31.12
N SER A 577 -16.69 26.61 31.42
CA SER A 577 -17.64 26.17 30.40
C SER A 577 -18.10 27.33 29.50
N ASP A 578 -18.40 28.49 30.08
CA ASP A 578 -18.81 29.69 29.34
C ASP A 578 -17.70 30.19 28.39
N ALA A 579 -16.43 30.10 28.81
CA ALA A 579 -15.30 30.47 27.96
C ALA A 579 -15.12 29.50 26.77
N ILE A 580 -15.21 28.19 27.03
CA ILE A 580 -15.12 27.17 25.97
C ILE A 580 -16.29 27.30 24.99
N MET A 581 -17.51 27.56 25.48
CA MET A 581 -18.68 27.83 24.64
C MET A 581 -18.47 29.04 23.72
N ARG A 582 -17.92 30.14 24.24
CA ARG A 582 -17.62 31.34 23.43
C ARG A 582 -16.58 31.06 22.35
N SER A 583 -15.54 30.31 22.70
CA SER A 583 -14.48 29.94 21.76
C SER A 583 -15.02 29.08 20.63
N LYS A 584 -15.79 28.03 20.96
CA LYS A 584 -16.40 27.12 19.98
C LYS A 584 -17.53 27.74 19.16
N ALA A 585 -18.12 28.84 19.64
CA ALA A 585 -19.06 29.64 18.86
C ALA A 585 -18.36 30.65 17.92
N ASN A 586 -17.03 30.61 17.80
CA ASN A 586 -16.20 31.54 17.03
C ASN A 586 -16.46 33.02 17.38
N ILE A 587 -16.77 33.29 18.65
CA ILE A 587 -16.96 34.66 19.15
C ILE A 587 -15.62 35.28 19.59
N GLN A 588 -14.61 34.44 19.85
CA GLN A 588 -13.26 34.86 20.22
C GLN A 588 -12.35 35.00 18.98
N ASP A 589 -11.20 35.67 19.13
CA ASP A 589 -10.14 35.71 18.12
C ASP A 589 -9.61 34.30 17.77
N GLU A 590 -9.62 33.96 16.47
CA GLU A 590 -9.15 32.69 15.92
C GLU A 590 -7.62 32.49 16.05
N ASN A 591 -6.88 33.53 16.42
CA ASN A 591 -5.45 33.46 16.69
C ASN A 591 -5.14 33.18 18.16
N ARG A 592 -6.11 32.80 18.98
CA ARG A 592 -5.90 32.50 20.40
C ARG A 592 -6.23 31.04 20.73
N PRO A 593 -5.61 30.45 21.77
CA PRO A 593 -5.97 29.12 22.26
C PRO A 593 -7.46 29.04 22.64
N LEU A 594 -8.05 27.84 22.61
CA LEU A 594 -9.48 27.60 22.89
C LEU A 594 -9.94 28.18 24.24
N GLY A 595 -9.05 28.24 25.20
CA GLY A 595 -9.26 28.92 26.47
C GLY A 595 -7.95 29.01 27.25
N SER A 596 -7.85 30.04 28.09
CA SER A 596 -6.72 30.25 28.99
C SER A 596 -7.24 30.52 30.40
N PHE A 597 -6.85 29.71 31.38
CA PHE A 597 -7.39 29.76 32.73
C PHE A 597 -6.29 29.82 33.78
N LEU A 598 -6.49 30.64 34.82
CA LEU A 598 -5.62 30.67 36.00
C LEU A 598 -6.41 30.19 37.22
N PHE A 599 -6.17 28.95 37.65
CA PHE A 599 -6.85 28.37 38.82
C PHE A 599 -6.18 28.77 40.13
N LEU A 600 -6.82 29.70 40.86
CA LEU A 600 -6.39 30.17 42.18
C LEU A 600 -7.15 29.43 43.29
N GLY A 601 -6.43 28.95 44.31
CA GLY A 601 -7.00 28.17 45.41
C GLY A 601 -5.97 27.28 46.11
N PRO A 602 -6.34 26.65 47.24
CA PRO A 602 -5.44 25.73 47.94
C PRO A 602 -5.19 24.44 47.14
N THR A 603 -4.17 23.68 47.52
CA THR A 603 -3.88 22.38 46.91
C THR A 603 -4.97 21.35 47.27
N GLY A 604 -5.20 20.38 46.38
CA GLY A 604 -6.15 19.29 46.62
C GLY A 604 -7.64 19.64 46.44
N VAL A 605 -8.00 20.87 46.06
CA VAL A 605 -9.41 21.28 45.86
C VAL A 605 -10.01 20.91 44.49
N GLY A 606 -9.26 20.17 43.67
CA GLY A 606 -9.71 19.69 42.36
C GLY A 606 -9.25 20.49 41.14
N LYS A 607 -8.25 21.38 41.25
CA LYS A 607 -7.73 22.15 40.08
C LYS A 607 -7.30 21.26 38.91
N THR A 608 -6.45 20.27 39.19
CA THR A 608 -6.00 19.27 38.21
C THR A 608 -7.14 18.38 37.73
N GLU A 609 -8.14 18.14 38.58
CA GLU A 609 -9.30 17.32 38.23
C GLU A 609 -10.22 18.01 37.21
N VAL A 610 -10.34 19.34 37.28
CA VAL A 610 -11.02 20.12 36.23
C VAL A 610 -10.33 19.93 34.88
N ALA A 611 -8.99 19.99 34.83
CA ALA A 611 -8.24 19.74 33.60
C ALA A 611 -8.49 18.32 33.06
N LYS A 612 -8.45 17.28 33.90
CA LYS A 612 -8.78 15.91 33.49
C LYS A 612 -10.21 15.76 32.98
N ALA A 613 -11.17 16.33 33.68
CA ALA A 613 -12.56 16.28 33.29
C ALA A 613 -12.81 17.01 31.95
N LEU A 614 -12.12 18.15 31.72
CA LEU A 614 -12.15 18.86 30.45
C LEU A 614 -11.52 18.05 29.32
N ALA A 615 -10.36 17.42 29.56
CA ALA A 615 -9.67 16.60 28.56
C ALA A 615 -10.57 15.45 28.13
N GLN A 616 -11.20 14.77 29.10
CA GLN A 616 -12.14 13.70 28.85
C GLN A 616 -13.37 14.15 28.06
N GLN A 617 -13.92 15.33 28.32
CA GLN A 617 -15.17 15.78 27.70
C GLN A 617 -14.97 16.43 26.32
N LEU A 618 -13.84 17.10 26.10
CA LEU A 618 -13.55 17.81 24.85
C LEU A 618 -12.78 16.95 23.85
N PHE A 619 -11.85 16.13 24.36
CA PHE A 619 -10.92 15.33 23.57
C PHE A 619 -11.14 13.83 23.71
N ASP A 620 -12.19 13.42 24.44
CA ASP A 620 -12.57 12.01 24.65
C ASP A 620 -11.50 11.14 25.36
N ASP A 621 -10.42 11.75 25.86
CA ASP A 621 -9.29 11.07 26.53
C ASP A 621 -8.69 11.96 27.64
N GLU A 622 -8.63 11.44 28.86
CA GLU A 622 -8.03 12.11 30.03
C GLU A 622 -6.52 12.31 29.91
N ASN A 623 -5.85 11.51 29.08
CA ASN A 623 -4.40 11.58 28.88
C ASN A 623 -4.00 12.67 27.87
N LYS A 624 -4.98 13.35 27.24
CA LYS A 624 -4.74 14.53 26.38
C LYS A 624 -4.39 15.78 27.20
N ILE A 625 -3.45 15.60 28.15
CA ILE A 625 -2.90 16.65 29.00
C ILE A 625 -1.38 16.66 28.85
N VAL A 626 -0.86 17.74 28.30
CA VAL A 626 0.57 18.06 28.34
C VAL A 626 0.84 18.73 29.68
N ARG A 627 1.25 17.93 30.66
CA ARG A 627 1.54 18.42 32.01
C ARG A 627 2.98 18.88 32.13
N ILE A 628 3.19 20.10 32.59
CA ILE A 628 4.52 20.66 32.83
C ILE A 628 4.59 21.22 34.26
N ASP A 629 5.52 20.68 35.06
CA ASP A 629 5.80 21.16 36.40
C ASP A 629 6.75 22.36 36.34
N MET A 630 6.27 23.55 36.72
CA MET A 630 7.06 24.78 36.65
C MET A 630 8.17 24.85 37.72
N SER A 631 8.18 23.97 38.72
CA SER A 631 9.32 23.81 39.62
C SER A 631 10.61 23.41 38.88
N GLU A 632 10.51 22.71 37.74
CA GLU A 632 11.68 22.36 36.92
C GLU A 632 12.21 23.53 36.07
N TYR A 633 11.45 24.62 36.01
CA TYR A 633 11.66 25.78 35.14
C TYR A 633 11.97 27.06 35.91
N MET A 634 12.54 26.92 37.12
CA MET A 634 12.97 28.04 37.98
C MET A 634 14.21 28.78 37.44
N GLU A 635 15.05 28.09 36.68
CA GLU A 635 16.32 28.62 36.20
C GLU A 635 16.26 28.99 34.71
N LYS A 636 17.01 30.03 34.32
CA LYS A 636 16.95 30.55 32.94
C LYS A 636 17.28 29.52 31.86
N PHE A 637 18.23 28.62 32.11
CA PHE A 637 18.62 27.63 31.11
C PHE A 637 17.58 26.53 30.94
N SER A 638 16.80 26.19 31.97
CA SER A 638 15.78 25.16 31.86
C SER A 638 14.60 25.61 30.98
N VAL A 639 14.33 26.91 30.88
CA VAL A 639 13.32 27.50 29.96
C VAL A 639 13.56 27.09 28.51
N SER A 640 14.83 26.99 28.09
CA SER A 640 15.17 26.55 26.73
C SER A 640 14.69 25.12 26.44
N ARG A 641 14.49 24.27 27.46
CA ARG A 641 13.95 22.91 27.26
C ARG A 641 12.49 22.90 26.81
N LEU A 642 11.70 23.96 27.09
CA LEU A 642 10.30 24.05 26.64
C LEU A 642 10.19 24.17 25.10
N ILE A 643 11.05 25.00 24.51
CA ILE A 643 11.04 25.33 23.07
C ILE A 643 12.17 24.64 22.28
N GLY A 644 13.11 23.99 22.97
CA GLY A 644 14.27 23.32 22.40
C GLY A 644 15.56 24.11 22.65
N ALA A 645 16.66 23.38 22.85
CA ALA A 645 17.98 23.99 23.00
C ALA A 645 18.35 24.75 21.70
N PRO A 646 19.10 25.87 21.76
CA PRO A 646 19.56 26.58 20.56
C PRO A 646 20.67 25.81 19.82
N PRO A 647 20.94 26.13 18.54
CA PRO A 647 21.99 25.48 17.76
C PRO A 647 23.36 25.50 18.47
N GLY A 648 23.98 24.33 18.62
CA GLY A 648 25.29 24.17 19.28
C GLY A 648 25.26 23.72 20.74
N TYR A 649 24.07 23.52 21.32
CA TYR A 649 23.89 22.98 22.67
C TYR A 649 23.42 21.51 22.66
N VAL A 650 23.76 20.74 23.71
CA VAL A 650 23.30 19.35 23.88
C VAL A 650 21.77 19.34 23.98
N GLY A 651 21.11 18.47 23.21
CA GLY A 651 19.65 18.41 23.10
C GLY A 651 19.05 19.23 21.95
N TYR A 652 19.86 19.89 21.12
CA TYR A 652 19.36 20.60 19.91
C TYR A 652 18.57 19.67 18.97
N GLU A 653 18.94 18.39 18.88
CA GLU A 653 18.26 17.43 18.01
C GLU A 653 16.91 16.95 18.59
N GLU A 654 16.66 17.06 19.89
CA GLU A 654 15.49 16.48 20.58
C GLU A 654 14.22 17.34 20.53
N GLY A 655 14.30 18.60 20.04
CA GLY A 655 13.15 19.52 20.04
C GLY A 655 12.79 20.04 21.43
N GLY A 656 11.75 20.87 21.55
CA GLY A 656 11.29 21.37 22.84
C GLY A 656 10.23 20.49 23.47
N GLN A 657 10.27 20.31 24.80
CA GLN A 657 9.31 19.46 25.52
C GLN A 657 7.86 19.92 25.33
N LEU A 658 7.60 21.22 25.33
CA LEU A 658 6.25 21.76 25.11
C LEU A 658 5.90 21.78 23.63
N THR A 659 6.82 22.25 22.79
CA THR A 659 6.60 22.42 21.35
C THR A 659 6.37 21.09 20.64
N GLU A 660 7.17 20.05 20.93
CA GLU A 660 6.97 18.71 20.35
C GLU A 660 5.72 18.01 20.90
N ALA A 661 5.42 18.17 22.19
CA ALA A 661 4.21 17.57 22.77
C ALA A 661 2.93 18.13 22.13
N VAL A 662 2.84 19.45 21.95
CA VAL A 662 1.68 20.08 21.31
C VAL A 662 1.68 19.84 19.80
N ARG A 663 2.84 19.79 19.13
CA ARG A 663 2.93 19.42 17.71
C ARG A 663 2.39 18.01 17.45
N ARG A 664 2.68 17.05 18.33
CA ARG A 664 2.17 15.67 18.24
C ARG A 664 0.71 15.53 18.67
N SER A 665 0.23 16.40 19.56
CA SER A 665 -1.17 16.42 20.01
C SER A 665 -1.74 17.84 20.03
N PRO A 666 -2.11 18.41 18.86
CA PRO A 666 -2.60 19.78 18.74
C PRO A 666 -3.91 20.03 19.51
N TYR A 667 -4.71 18.99 19.69
CA TYR A 667 -5.89 18.97 20.55
C TYR A 667 -5.50 18.42 21.92
N SER A 668 -5.14 19.31 22.84
CA SER A 668 -4.73 18.92 24.19
C SER A 668 -4.91 20.06 25.19
N ILE A 669 -4.83 19.70 26.47
CA ILE A 669 -4.74 20.66 27.58
C ILE A 669 -3.28 20.81 27.99
N VAL A 670 -2.75 22.02 27.98
CA VAL A 670 -1.42 22.35 28.46
C VAL A 670 -1.53 22.76 29.93
N LEU A 671 -1.30 21.82 30.85
CA LEU A 671 -1.42 22.07 32.28
C LEU A 671 -0.07 22.52 32.86
N LEU A 672 -0.02 23.77 33.32
CA LEU A 672 1.15 24.37 33.98
C LEU A 672 0.97 24.34 35.50
N ASP A 673 1.56 23.35 36.16
CA ASP A 673 1.49 23.23 37.62
C ASP A 673 2.49 24.19 38.29
N GLU A 674 2.08 24.79 39.42
CA GLU A 674 2.90 25.70 40.25
C GLU A 674 3.51 26.87 39.48
N ILE A 675 2.72 27.50 38.59
CA ILE A 675 3.16 28.61 37.73
C ILE A 675 3.84 29.77 38.45
N GLU A 676 3.56 29.98 39.73
CA GLU A 676 4.23 30.95 40.58
C GLU A 676 5.73 30.70 40.79
N LYS A 677 6.21 29.47 40.56
CA LYS A 677 7.63 29.09 40.64
C LYS A 677 8.39 29.27 39.33
N ALA A 678 7.70 29.50 38.22
CA ALA A 678 8.32 29.62 36.91
C ALA A 678 9.28 30.83 36.82
N HIS A 679 10.38 30.66 36.08
CA HIS A 679 11.25 31.79 35.73
C HIS A 679 10.49 32.83 34.87
N PRO A 680 10.76 34.15 35.03
CA PRO A 680 10.08 35.20 34.26
C PRO A 680 10.07 35.00 32.73
N ASP A 681 11.12 34.41 32.17
CA ASP A 681 11.21 34.14 30.72
C ASP A 681 10.15 33.14 30.21
N VAL A 682 9.58 32.28 31.07
CA VAL A 682 8.46 31.40 30.71
C VAL A 682 7.21 32.23 30.37
N PHE A 683 6.98 33.33 31.08
CA PHE A 683 5.82 34.18 30.81
C PHE A 683 5.90 34.89 29.45
N ASN A 684 7.10 35.14 28.92
CA ASN A 684 7.27 35.68 27.57
C ASN A 684 6.83 34.66 26.51
N ILE A 685 7.17 33.38 26.71
CA ILE A 685 6.70 32.27 25.87
C ILE A 685 5.18 32.16 25.96
N LEU A 686 4.62 32.18 27.16
CA LEU A 686 3.16 32.12 27.36
C LEU A 686 2.43 33.30 26.74
N LEU A 687 2.96 34.52 26.86
CA LEU A 687 2.40 35.71 26.20
C LEU A 687 2.29 35.51 24.69
N GLN A 688 3.34 35.02 24.05
CA GLN A 688 3.32 34.73 22.62
C GLN A 688 2.26 33.70 22.26
N ILE A 689 2.14 32.62 23.04
CA ILE A 689 1.13 31.58 22.83
C ILE A 689 -0.29 32.14 23.03
N LEU A 690 -0.51 32.96 24.06
CA LEU A 690 -1.82 33.52 24.40
C LEU A 690 -2.29 34.60 23.42
N ASP A 691 -1.37 35.35 22.81
CA ASP A 691 -1.69 36.42 21.85
C ASP A 691 -1.75 35.93 20.40
N ASP A 692 -0.75 35.16 19.95
CA ASP A 692 -0.63 34.72 18.55
C ASP A 692 -1.09 33.28 18.31
N GLY A 693 -1.36 32.51 19.38
CA GLY A 693 -1.83 31.12 19.27
C GLY A 693 -0.79 30.19 18.66
N ARG A 694 0.47 30.62 18.61
CA ARG A 694 1.57 29.86 18.01
C ARG A 694 2.90 30.26 18.62
N ILE A 695 3.87 29.35 18.56
CA ILE A 695 5.24 29.65 18.95
C ILE A 695 6.22 29.00 17.97
N THR A 696 7.35 29.65 17.74
CA THR A 696 8.43 29.09 16.93
C THR A 696 9.47 28.45 17.83
N ASP A 697 9.75 27.17 17.58
CA ASP A 697 10.76 26.41 18.31
C ASP A 697 12.20 26.84 17.95
N SER A 698 13.19 26.29 18.64
CA SER A 698 14.60 26.63 18.38
C SER A 698 15.14 26.15 17.02
N LYS A 699 14.40 25.29 16.31
CA LYS A 699 14.71 24.80 14.96
C LYS A 699 14.05 25.64 13.86
N GLY A 700 13.24 26.64 14.22
CA GLY A 700 12.49 27.49 13.30
C GLY A 700 11.15 26.91 12.86
N VAL A 701 10.68 25.83 13.49
CA VAL A 701 9.37 25.22 13.25
C VAL A 701 8.33 25.97 14.06
N THR A 702 7.24 26.40 13.41
CA THR A 702 6.13 27.06 14.10
C THR A 702 5.10 26.02 14.52
N VAL A 703 4.78 25.98 15.81
CA VAL A 703 3.81 25.08 16.42
C VAL A 703 2.52 25.85 16.71
N ASP A 704 1.39 25.27 16.34
CA ASP A 704 0.06 25.84 16.51
C ASP A 704 -0.56 25.41 17.86
N PHE A 705 -1.07 26.39 18.61
CA PHE A 705 -1.73 26.25 19.91
C PHE A 705 -3.21 26.65 19.87
N LYS A 706 -3.75 27.05 18.72
CA LYS A 706 -5.16 27.50 18.58
C LYS A 706 -6.17 26.45 19.06
N ASN A 707 -5.83 25.17 18.93
CA ASN A 707 -6.67 24.04 19.36
C ASN A 707 -6.38 23.53 20.79
N THR A 708 -5.54 24.25 21.55
CA THR A 708 -5.18 23.88 22.92
C THR A 708 -5.97 24.68 23.95
N ILE A 709 -6.09 24.13 25.17
CA ILE A 709 -6.51 24.86 26.37
C ILE A 709 -5.31 25.00 27.29
N ILE A 710 -5.10 26.20 27.85
CA ILE A 710 -3.97 26.53 28.74
C ILE A 710 -4.46 26.75 30.17
#